data_AF-A0A2T2V9R4-F1
#
_entry.id   AF-A0A2T2V9R4-F1
#
_cell.length_a   1.000
_cell.length_b   1.000
_cell.length_c   1.000
_cell.angle_alpha   90.00
_cell.angle_beta   90.00
_cell.angle_gamma   90.00
#
_symmetry.space_group_name_H-M   'P 1'
#
loop_
_entity.id
_entity.type
_entity.pdbx_description
1 polymer ?
#
loop_
_entity_poly.entity_id
_entity_poly.type
_entity_poly.pdbx_seq_one_letter_code
_entity_poly.pdbx_strand_id
1 'polypeptide(L)'
;MTGGLLLCPNRDCFIDGLLHPMPPPAAEASETTPPRRQRNGAPAPTDEHERNPGTPLDTDWVRASRVNPSATERRAATLRARRSIKNEWQAAWLLRAVSCIDLTTLKGDDTPSNVRRLCAKARRPVRPDLLAAMDVPQRDLTVGAVCVYHRRVPDALDALSGGSEIPVAAVSTGFPAGLSPFETRLGEIERSVAAGADEIDIVITREHVLRGNWQALYDEVRRMREACGDAHMKTILATGELGPLWHTLQASKVCMMAGADFIKTSTGMESVNATLENGLVMTRAIRAYHERTGYVVGFKPAGGIRTAKEALHWLKLIKEELGDAWLTARRFRFGASSLLEDLERQLSHHVTGRYAAGHRFPMGSERHTIHHQASASEWTINRPPNQTGTPASTRHPPMPKVANLYETMSYGPAPESPEAAEAWLGDHDRQFDLFIGGRWHAPSEETYMETSRPATGEPLAEVADASAADVDAAAEAAREAQGPWAGLSGHERARHLYALARELKKHARLFAVLEAMDNGKPIRETRDLDTPLVARHFYHHAGWAQLMEKEFSGYEPVGVAGQVIPWNFPLLMMAWKVAPALATGNTVVLKPAPYTPLTALLFAEVAAGAGLPEGVLNVVTGGDETGAAVVNADVDKVAFTGSTEVGRVIRRATAGTGKRLSLELGGKSPYVVFDDADQEGAVEGLVNAIWFNQGQVCCAGSRLLVQESIADPFLEKVRRRMSKLRVGDSLDKGVDIGAIIDPVQYETIEGWVEQGLDEGAKMYQPDVFPENGGAEGDGALPEDGCFYPPTLLTNVGPASTVVQEEIFGPVLVAMTFRTPEEAIELANNTRYGLAGSVWSENINLALEAAHRIKAGSLWVNGTNFFDAASGFGGYRESGYGREGGREGLFEYLRPKWKDRPQPDLPDAESNGRPAEDSDWGAHTPTRPALPAEDGGGAADGIDRTTKLYIGGAQRRPDGDYSRVVRSPDGDAVGTAADGNRKDIRDAVEAAHAARDWADRTPHNRAQVLYYIAENLDVRSEEFAGRLRAMTGASKKAATREVEQSVERLFTSAAWADKYGGTVQETTLGGFVVAHREPVGVVGIACPDEKPLLAFVSLVGPAIARGNSVVALPSQPHPLAATDLYQVLDTSDLPGGVVNIVTGDRDHLTRTLVEHDDVDAMWYFGPRGEEGARGSREVEARSATNMKRTWVGYGEGRDWASEEEGEGREFLREAVQVKNIWIPTGV
;
A
#
# COMPACT_ATOMS: atom_id res chain seq x y z
N MET A 1 27.25 35.48 -24.79
CA MET A 1 26.87 36.50 -25.79
C MET A 1 26.32 37.72 -25.08
N THR A 2 26.71 38.87 -25.58
CA THR A 2 26.81 40.21 -24.97
C THR A 2 25.51 41.03 -24.98
N GLY A 3 25.44 41.98 -24.03
CA GLY A 3 24.74 43.28 -24.15
C GLY A 3 23.63 43.49 -23.10
N GLY A 4 23.55 44.56 -22.32
CA GLY A 4 24.28 45.82 -22.15
C GLY A 4 23.45 46.74 -21.22
N LEU A 5 24.04 47.27 -20.13
CA LEU A 5 24.31 48.70 -19.85
C LEU A 5 23.08 49.65 -19.86
N LEU A 6 22.72 50.33 -18.75
CA LEU A 6 23.32 51.57 -18.19
C LEU A 6 22.88 51.75 -16.70
N LEU A 7 23.73 51.86 -15.66
CA LEU A 7 24.53 53.02 -15.15
C LEU A 7 23.70 54.33 -14.95
N CYS A 8 23.31 54.71 -13.71
CA CYS A 8 24.06 55.42 -12.62
C CYS A 8 23.59 56.92 -12.53
N PRO A 9 23.95 57.75 -11.52
CA PRO A 9 23.86 57.62 -10.05
C PRO A 9 23.50 58.93 -9.27
N ASN A 10 23.34 58.80 -7.94
CA ASN A 10 23.84 59.69 -6.85
C ASN A 10 23.24 61.08 -6.47
N ARG A 11 23.00 61.15 -5.14
CA ARG A 11 23.42 62.16 -4.13
C ARG A 11 22.58 63.41 -3.83
N ASP A 12 22.11 63.43 -2.57
CA ASP A 12 22.26 64.44 -1.51
C ASP A 12 22.07 65.94 -1.81
N CYS A 13 21.16 66.60 -1.08
CA CYS A 13 21.48 67.74 -0.18
C CYS A 13 20.26 68.23 0.66
N PHE A 14 20.54 68.34 1.97
CA PHE A 14 19.99 69.14 3.08
C PHE A 14 19.03 70.33 2.83
N ILE A 15 18.10 70.56 3.78
CA ILE A 15 18.15 71.64 4.81
C ILE A 15 16.99 71.49 5.83
N ASP A 16 17.35 71.68 7.12
CA ASP A 16 16.51 71.81 8.32
C ASP A 16 15.58 73.04 8.34
N GLY A 17 14.48 72.98 9.10
CA GLY A 17 13.80 74.19 9.56
C GLY A 17 12.40 74.04 10.16
N LEU A 18 12.34 73.77 11.48
CA LEU A 18 11.39 74.23 12.51
C LEU A 18 10.07 74.93 12.07
N LEU A 19 8.92 74.47 12.61
CA LEU A 19 8.00 75.26 13.44
C LEU A 19 6.81 74.41 13.98
N HIS A 20 6.51 74.61 15.26
CA HIS A 20 5.44 74.00 16.06
C HIS A 20 4.00 74.43 15.66
N PRO A 21 2.95 73.75 16.17
CA PRO A 21 1.63 73.63 15.55
C PRO A 21 0.62 74.71 15.97
N MET A 22 -0.40 74.90 15.14
CA MET A 22 -1.65 75.60 15.46
C MET A 22 -2.84 74.76 14.95
N PRO A 23 -3.89 74.53 15.77
CA PRO A 23 -5.01 73.67 15.42
C PRO A 23 -6.11 74.45 14.67
N PRO A 24 -6.89 73.81 13.78
CA PRO A 24 -8.22 74.28 13.40
C PRO A 24 -9.34 73.49 14.13
N PRO A 25 -10.57 74.03 14.15
CA PRO A 25 -11.42 74.04 15.32
C PRO A 25 -12.35 72.84 15.46
N ALA A 26 -12.77 72.63 16.71
CA ALA A 26 -13.87 71.76 17.10
C ALA A 26 -15.14 72.07 16.31
N ALA A 27 -15.62 71.08 15.57
CA ALA A 27 -17.00 70.99 15.13
C ALA A 27 -17.67 69.93 16.01
N GLU A 28 -18.51 70.38 16.93
CA GLU A 28 -19.48 69.54 17.63
C GLU A 28 -20.41 68.92 16.58
N ALA A 29 -20.27 67.60 16.39
CA ALA A 29 -21.28 66.79 15.74
C ALA A 29 -21.94 65.93 16.82
N SER A 30 -23.24 66.18 17.03
CA SER A 30 -24.10 65.47 17.96
C SER A 30 -24.05 63.96 17.73
N GLU A 31 -23.57 63.22 18.73
CA GLU A 31 -23.79 61.79 18.84
C GLU A 31 -25.28 61.51 19.02
N THR A 32 -25.90 60.96 17.98
CA THR A 32 -27.12 60.17 18.13
C THR A 32 -26.85 58.79 17.56
N THR A 33 -26.18 57.95 18.34
CA THR A 33 -26.14 56.50 18.11
C THR A 33 -27.55 55.96 18.35
N PRO A 34 -28.20 55.29 17.38
CA PRO A 34 -29.49 54.66 17.64
C PRO A 34 -29.30 53.52 18.66
N PRO A 35 -30.30 53.26 19.54
CA PRO A 35 -30.16 52.26 20.58
C PRO A 35 -30.01 50.85 19.97
N ARG A 36 -28.97 50.13 20.40
CA ARG A 36 -28.77 48.70 20.09
C ARG A 36 -29.99 47.90 20.56
N ARG A 37 -30.33 46.82 19.85
CA ARG A 37 -31.24 45.78 20.34
C ARG A 37 -30.70 45.21 21.66
N GLN A 38 -31.31 45.55 22.79
CA GLN A 38 -31.15 44.80 24.03
C GLN A 38 -31.87 43.45 23.87
N ARG A 39 -31.13 42.35 23.95
CA ARG A 39 -31.67 41.00 24.11
C ARG A 39 -32.12 40.85 25.57
N ASN A 40 -33.41 40.64 25.81
CA ASN A 40 -33.96 40.49 27.15
C ASN A 40 -33.62 39.11 27.74
N GLY A 41 -33.03 39.14 28.94
CA GLY A 41 -32.98 38.13 30.00
C GLY A 41 -33.39 36.68 29.70
N ALA A 42 -32.38 35.83 29.53
CA ALA A 42 -32.36 34.42 29.92
C ALA A 42 -30.95 34.12 30.48
N PRO A 43 -30.78 33.22 31.46
CA PRO A 43 -29.46 32.96 32.05
C PRO A 43 -28.51 32.44 30.97
N ALA A 44 -27.30 33.01 30.92
CA ALA A 44 -26.29 32.70 29.92
C ALA A 44 -25.92 31.21 29.96
N PRO A 45 -26.03 30.47 28.85
CA PRO A 45 -25.23 29.27 28.67
C PRO A 45 -23.76 29.71 28.58
N THR A 46 -22.92 29.11 29.41
CA THR A 46 -21.47 29.35 29.47
C THR A 46 -20.78 28.79 28.22
N ASP A 47 -20.77 29.56 27.14
CA ASP A 47 -19.75 29.55 26.07
C ASP A 47 -19.99 30.80 25.19
N GLU A 48 -19.33 31.92 25.53
CA GLU A 48 -19.45 33.17 24.78
C GLU A 48 -18.90 32.99 23.35
N HIS A 49 -19.57 33.62 22.39
CA HIS A 49 -19.31 33.50 20.96
C HIS A 49 -18.03 34.29 20.58
N GLU A 50 -16.84 33.76 20.90
CA GLU A 50 -15.59 34.48 20.70
C GLU A 50 -15.27 34.72 19.22
N ARG A 51 -15.10 36.00 18.87
CA ARG A 51 -14.57 36.44 17.58
C ARG A 51 -13.11 36.05 17.45
N ASN A 52 -12.66 35.77 16.23
CA ASN A 52 -11.23 35.56 15.98
C ASN A 52 -10.49 36.91 16.08
N PRO A 53 -9.60 37.11 17.07
CA PRO A 53 -8.81 38.34 17.19
C PRO A 53 -7.71 38.42 16.11
N GLY A 54 -7.43 37.29 15.45
CA GLY A 54 -6.33 37.11 14.52
C GLY A 54 -4.99 37.01 15.24
N THR A 55 -3.94 36.74 14.48
CA THR A 55 -2.54 36.60 14.93
C THR A 55 -1.61 37.39 14.00
N PRO A 56 -0.35 37.65 14.39
CA PRO A 56 0.65 38.16 13.46
C PRO A 56 0.80 37.23 12.23
N LEU A 57 1.08 37.80 11.06
CA LEU A 57 1.32 37.02 9.85
C LEU A 57 2.60 36.19 10.00
N ASP A 58 2.45 34.87 9.89
CA ASP A 58 3.56 33.92 9.79
C ASP A 58 3.70 33.46 8.33
N THR A 59 4.61 34.08 7.59
CA THR A 59 4.84 33.76 6.18
C THR A 59 5.49 32.40 5.97
N ASP A 60 6.24 31.90 6.96
CA ASP A 60 6.95 30.63 6.83
C ASP A 60 5.95 29.48 6.93
N TRP A 61 4.99 29.57 7.85
CA TRP A 61 3.90 28.59 7.94
C TRP A 61 2.99 28.58 6.69
N VAL A 62 2.81 29.72 6.04
CA VAL A 62 2.09 29.82 4.77
C VAL A 62 2.88 29.12 3.67
N ARG A 63 4.16 29.44 3.51
CA ARG A 63 5.05 28.85 2.49
C ARG A 63 5.33 27.35 2.71
N ALA A 64 5.31 26.88 3.95
CA ALA A 64 5.47 25.47 4.29
C ALA A 64 4.22 24.61 3.98
N SER A 65 3.11 25.22 3.58
CA SER A 65 1.89 24.48 3.25
C SER A 65 2.10 23.57 2.03
N ARG A 66 1.69 22.31 2.15
CA ARG A 66 1.71 21.29 1.09
C ARG A 66 0.31 20.70 0.92
N VAL A 67 -0.03 20.30 -0.29
CA VAL A 67 -1.28 19.58 -0.62
C VAL A 67 -0.98 18.60 -1.74
N ASN A 68 -1.18 17.31 -1.51
CA ASN A 68 -1.22 16.33 -2.59
C ASN A 68 -2.63 16.33 -3.23
N PRO A 69 -2.79 16.77 -4.50
CA PRO A 69 -4.11 16.88 -5.12
C PRO A 69 -4.81 15.52 -5.25
N SER A 70 -4.07 14.50 -5.68
CA SER A 70 -4.59 13.14 -5.89
C SER A 70 -5.10 12.52 -4.58
N ALA A 71 -4.35 12.68 -3.49
CA ALA A 71 -4.80 12.24 -2.16
C ALA A 71 -6.04 13.01 -1.69
N THR A 72 -6.10 14.31 -1.97
CA THR A 72 -7.24 15.17 -1.63
C THR A 72 -8.51 14.76 -2.39
N GLU A 73 -8.40 14.48 -3.68
CA GLU A 73 -9.50 14.01 -4.52
C GLU A 73 -10.03 12.66 -4.06
N ARG A 74 -9.14 11.70 -3.78
CA ARG A 74 -9.53 10.40 -3.20
C ARG A 74 -10.28 10.58 -1.89
N ARG A 75 -9.74 11.39 -0.96
CA ARG A 75 -10.41 11.67 0.31
C ARG A 75 -11.79 12.32 0.09
N ALA A 76 -11.89 13.32 -0.78
CA ALA A 76 -13.15 13.97 -1.12
C ALA A 76 -14.19 13.00 -1.72
N ALA A 77 -13.75 12.03 -2.53
CA ALA A 77 -14.61 10.98 -3.05
C ALA A 77 -15.11 10.04 -1.94
N THR A 78 -14.23 9.60 -1.03
CA THR A 78 -14.61 8.69 0.08
C THR A 78 -15.64 9.31 1.02
N LEU A 79 -15.56 10.62 1.31
CA LEU A 79 -16.52 11.32 2.17
C LEU A 79 -17.97 11.23 1.66
N ARG A 80 -18.16 11.11 0.33
CA ARG A 80 -19.50 10.99 -0.27
C ARG A 80 -20.10 9.61 0.00
N ALA A 81 -19.28 8.57 -0.14
CA ALA A 81 -19.72 7.18 -0.20
C ALA A 81 -19.66 6.42 1.14
N ARG A 82 -18.77 6.81 2.06
CA ARG A 82 -18.38 5.98 3.21
C ARG A 82 -19.43 5.86 4.32
N ARG A 83 -20.16 6.95 4.62
CA ARG A 83 -21.11 7.00 5.76
C ARG A 83 -22.56 7.03 5.29
N SER A 84 -23.42 6.32 6.01
CA SER A 84 -24.85 6.21 5.72
C SER A 84 -25.66 7.27 6.46
N ILE A 85 -26.55 7.93 5.73
CA ILE A 85 -27.53 8.88 6.24
C ILE A 85 -28.83 8.63 5.47
N LYS A 86 -29.71 7.80 6.02
CA LYS A 86 -30.99 7.39 5.42
C LYS A 86 -32.11 7.46 6.46
N ASN A 87 -33.36 7.47 6.02
CA ASN A 87 -34.55 7.41 6.90
C ASN A 87 -34.50 8.49 8.00
N GLU A 88 -34.66 8.11 9.28
CA GLU A 88 -34.68 9.03 10.43
C GLU A 88 -33.39 9.87 10.54
N TRP A 89 -32.21 9.26 10.29
CA TRP A 89 -30.92 9.98 10.25
C TRP A 89 -30.91 11.04 9.17
N GLN A 90 -31.49 10.74 8.01
CA GLN A 90 -31.59 11.73 6.93
C GLN A 90 -32.47 12.89 7.34
N ALA A 91 -33.64 12.64 7.94
CA ALA A 91 -34.50 13.71 8.42
C ALA A 91 -33.77 14.63 9.43
N ALA A 92 -33.10 14.04 10.42
CA ALA A 92 -32.32 14.78 11.41
C ALA A 92 -31.21 15.64 10.77
N TRP A 93 -30.43 15.07 9.85
CA TRP A 93 -29.36 15.79 9.17
C TRP A 93 -29.86 16.88 8.23
N LEU A 94 -31.02 16.69 7.59
CA LEU A 94 -31.64 17.72 6.77
C LEU A 94 -32.17 18.88 7.62
N LEU A 95 -32.71 18.61 8.81
CA LEU A 95 -33.07 19.66 9.77
C LEU A 95 -31.83 20.43 10.22
N ARG A 96 -30.71 19.72 10.48
CA ARG A 96 -29.43 20.37 10.76
C ARG A 96 -28.98 21.26 9.60
N ALA A 97 -29.09 20.78 8.36
CA ALA A 97 -28.78 21.58 7.18
C ALA A 97 -29.63 22.85 7.11
N VAL A 98 -30.95 22.75 7.38
CA VAL A 98 -31.84 23.92 7.47
C VAL A 98 -31.34 24.93 8.50
N SER A 99 -30.94 24.45 9.69
CA SER A 99 -30.45 25.32 10.76
C SER A 99 -29.18 26.10 10.39
N CYS A 100 -28.37 25.54 9.48
CA CYS A 100 -27.10 26.12 9.04
C CYS A 100 -27.22 26.97 7.75
N ILE A 101 -28.41 27.27 7.22
CA ILE A 101 -28.50 28.07 5.99
C ILE A 101 -28.37 29.57 6.26
N ASP A 102 -27.49 30.26 5.53
CA ASP A 102 -27.60 31.69 5.29
C ASP A 102 -28.58 31.91 4.13
N LEU A 103 -29.84 32.19 4.45
CA LEU A 103 -30.91 32.27 3.48
C LEU A 103 -30.81 33.59 2.71
N THR A 104 -30.79 33.51 1.38
CA THR A 104 -30.39 34.64 0.54
C THR A 104 -31.18 34.73 -0.77
N THR A 105 -31.34 35.94 -1.30
CA THR A 105 -31.78 36.18 -2.69
C THR A 105 -30.59 36.61 -3.54
N LEU A 106 -29.85 37.66 -3.14
CA LEU A 106 -28.66 38.23 -3.80
C LEU A 106 -28.82 38.36 -5.32
N LYS A 107 -30.02 38.71 -5.77
CA LYS A 107 -30.31 38.94 -7.19
C LYS A 107 -30.26 40.44 -7.50
N GLY A 108 -29.90 40.78 -8.74
CA GLY A 108 -29.89 42.19 -9.19
C GLY A 108 -31.26 42.87 -9.14
N ASP A 109 -32.34 42.10 -9.03
CA ASP A 109 -33.74 42.54 -8.90
C ASP A 109 -34.27 42.49 -7.45
N ASP A 110 -33.40 42.44 -6.44
CA ASP A 110 -33.81 42.43 -5.03
C ASP A 110 -34.60 43.69 -4.64
N THR A 111 -35.87 43.49 -4.20
CA THR A 111 -36.79 44.53 -3.70
C THR A 111 -37.11 44.35 -2.22
N PRO A 112 -37.52 45.40 -1.49
CA PRO A 112 -37.95 45.28 -0.09
C PRO A 112 -39.01 44.20 0.14
N SER A 113 -39.96 44.03 -0.79
CA SER A 113 -41.01 43.01 -0.70
C SER A 113 -40.45 41.58 -0.76
N ASN A 114 -39.48 41.31 -1.64
CA ASN A 114 -38.84 39.99 -1.72
C ASN A 114 -37.98 39.72 -0.47
N VAL A 115 -37.29 40.74 0.06
CA VAL A 115 -36.52 40.64 1.32
C VAL A 115 -37.44 40.35 2.52
N ARG A 116 -38.62 40.99 2.61
CA ARG A 116 -39.61 40.67 3.66
C ARG A 116 -40.11 39.23 3.57
N ARG A 117 -40.37 38.71 2.36
CA ARG A 117 -40.79 37.32 2.14
C ARG A 117 -39.69 36.33 2.53
N LEU A 118 -38.43 36.65 2.18
CA LEU A 118 -37.24 35.92 2.61
C LEU A 118 -37.16 35.84 4.14
N CYS A 119 -37.33 36.96 4.84
CA CYS A 119 -37.29 37.03 6.30
C CYS A 119 -38.45 36.26 6.95
N ALA A 120 -39.66 36.30 6.38
CA ALA A 120 -40.79 35.51 6.86
C ALA A 120 -40.52 34.00 6.74
N LYS A 121 -39.90 33.57 5.63
CA LYS A 121 -39.47 32.18 5.44
C LYS A 121 -38.32 31.81 6.39
N ALA A 122 -37.37 32.71 6.63
CA ALA A 122 -36.27 32.51 7.58
C ALA A 122 -36.76 32.21 9.01
N ARG A 123 -37.84 32.86 9.46
CA ARG A 123 -38.46 32.61 10.79
C ARG A 123 -39.18 31.27 10.89
N ARG A 124 -39.61 30.71 9.77
CA ARG A 124 -40.38 29.45 9.71
C ARG A 124 -39.87 28.63 8.51
N PRO A 125 -38.62 28.13 8.58
CA PRO A 125 -37.96 27.54 7.41
C PRO A 125 -38.61 26.22 6.99
N VAL A 126 -39.16 25.47 7.96
CA VAL A 126 -39.93 24.25 7.74
C VAL A 126 -41.35 24.46 8.26
N ARG A 127 -42.33 23.90 7.54
CA ARG A 127 -43.74 23.88 7.98
C ARG A 127 -43.92 23.24 9.38
N PRO A 128 -44.71 23.86 10.28
CA PRO A 128 -44.89 23.38 11.66
C PRO A 128 -45.45 21.95 11.78
N ASP A 129 -46.34 21.54 10.84
CA ASP A 129 -46.93 20.20 10.85
C ASP A 129 -45.91 19.10 10.56
N LEU A 130 -44.88 19.39 9.74
CA LEU A 130 -43.79 18.45 9.48
C LEU A 130 -42.88 18.31 10.71
N LEU A 131 -42.59 19.41 11.40
CA LEU A 131 -41.76 19.40 12.62
C LEU A 131 -42.43 18.64 13.76
N ALA A 132 -43.73 18.85 13.96
CA ALA A 132 -44.52 18.11 14.95
C ALA A 132 -44.53 16.59 14.67
N ALA A 133 -44.57 16.19 13.39
CA ALA A 133 -44.54 14.78 13.01
C ALA A 133 -43.19 14.09 13.27
N MET A 134 -42.10 14.86 13.38
CA MET A 134 -40.74 14.35 13.69
C MET A 134 -40.35 14.58 15.17
N ASP A 135 -41.28 15.03 16.02
CA ASP A 135 -41.04 15.35 17.44
C ASP A 135 -39.99 16.46 17.65
N VAL A 136 -39.88 17.40 16.69
CA VAL A 136 -38.93 18.52 16.74
C VAL A 136 -39.70 19.82 17.03
N PRO A 137 -39.44 20.52 18.15
CA PRO A 137 -40.19 21.73 18.47
C PRO A 137 -39.88 22.88 17.49
N GLN A 138 -40.93 23.58 17.05
CA GLN A 138 -40.78 24.69 16.08
C GLN A 138 -39.87 25.82 16.57
N ARG A 139 -39.81 26.06 17.88
CA ARG A 139 -38.97 27.12 18.47
C ARG A 139 -37.47 26.84 18.33
N ASP A 140 -37.11 25.60 18.01
CA ASP A 140 -35.73 25.14 18.03
C ASP A 140 -35.10 25.10 16.63
N LEU A 141 -35.83 25.55 15.59
CA LEU A 141 -35.35 25.55 14.21
C LEU A 141 -35.57 26.89 13.49
N THR A 142 -34.50 27.70 13.44
CA THR A 142 -34.38 28.88 12.56
C THR A 142 -33.25 28.67 11.56
N VAL A 143 -33.19 29.48 10.50
CA VAL A 143 -32.00 29.53 9.63
C VAL A 143 -30.81 30.21 10.35
N GLY A 144 -29.60 30.07 9.80
CA GLY A 144 -28.38 30.61 10.38
C GLY A 144 -28.25 32.13 10.26
N ALA A 145 -28.65 32.72 9.13
CA ALA A 145 -28.82 34.18 8.95
C ALA A 145 -29.68 34.49 7.71
N VAL A 146 -30.05 35.77 7.56
CA VAL A 146 -30.58 36.34 6.32
C VAL A 146 -29.48 37.16 5.64
N CYS A 147 -29.10 36.77 4.43
CA CYS A 147 -27.98 37.38 3.70
C CYS A 147 -28.49 38.22 2.51
N VAL A 148 -28.19 39.53 2.50
CA VAL A 148 -28.68 40.51 1.51
C VAL A 148 -27.57 41.46 1.04
N TYR A 149 -27.76 42.14 -0.08
CA TYR A 149 -26.87 43.24 -0.49
C TYR A 149 -26.87 44.38 0.53
N HIS A 150 -25.73 45.07 0.71
CA HIS A 150 -25.56 46.17 1.68
C HIS A 150 -26.73 47.18 1.70
N ARG A 151 -27.32 47.52 0.53
CA ARG A 151 -28.44 48.46 0.41
C ARG A 151 -29.77 47.97 1.01
N ARG A 152 -29.91 46.66 1.22
CA ARG A 152 -31.13 45.99 1.70
C ARG A 152 -31.07 45.61 3.18
N VAL A 153 -29.97 45.91 3.87
CA VAL A 153 -29.83 45.65 5.32
C VAL A 153 -30.99 46.27 6.12
N PRO A 154 -31.40 47.55 5.90
CA PRO A 154 -32.53 48.13 6.64
C PRO A 154 -33.85 47.39 6.38
N ASP A 155 -34.09 46.94 5.15
CA ASP A 155 -35.31 46.21 4.78
C ASP A 155 -35.40 44.85 5.51
N ALA A 156 -34.27 44.15 5.68
CA ALA A 156 -34.20 42.88 6.39
C ALA A 156 -34.37 43.06 7.91
N LEU A 157 -33.74 44.07 8.50
CA LEU A 157 -33.86 44.38 9.92
C LEU A 157 -35.30 44.78 10.31
N ASP A 158 -35.96 45.58 9.49
CA ASP A 158 -37.39 45.92 9.63
C ASP A 158 -38.24 44.64 9.61
N ALA A 159 -38.01 43.75 8.65
CA ALA A 159 -38.75 42.49 8.52
C ALA A 159 -38.50 41.49 9.67
N LEU A 160 -37.31 41.54 10.29
CA LEU A 160 -36.93 40.71 11.43
C LEU A 160 -37.21 41.37 12.80
N SER A 161 -37.83 42.55 12.83
CA SER A 161 -38.26 43.25 14.05
C SER A 161 -39.24 42.43 14.93
N GLY A 162 -39.26 42.67 16.25
CA GLY A 162 -40.16 41.96 17.18
C GLY A 162 -39.63 40.64 17.73
N GLY A 163 -38.38 40.61 18.21
CA GLY A 163 -37.84 39.51 19.02
C GLY A 163 -37.23 38.31 18.26
N SER A 164 -37.03 38.40 16.93
CA SER A 164 -36.30 37.36 16.19
C SER A 164 -34.79 37.45 16.44
N GLU A 165 -34.14 36.32 16.73
CA GLU A 165 -32.69 36.26 16.96
C GLU A 165 -31.85 35.97 15.70
N ILE A 166 -32.48 35.92 14.51
CA ILE A 166 -31.82 35.60 13.24
C ILE A 166 -30.91 36.78 12.84
N PRO A 167 -29.59 36.56 12.65
CA PRO A 167 -28.66 37.60 12.22
C PRO A 167 -28.93 38.09 10.79
N VAL A 168 -28.62 39.35 10.52
CA VAL A 168 -28.60 39.92 9.16
C VAL A 168 -27.17 40.05 8.68
N ALA A 169 -26.83 39.31 7.62
CA ALA A 169 -25.54 39.35 6.95
C ALA A 169 -25.59 40.27 5.72
N ALA A 170 -24.67 41.23 5.64
CA ALA A 170 -24.50 42.11 4.50
C ALA A 170 -23.40 41.60 3.58
N VAL A 171 -23.70 41.43 2.29
CA VAL A 171 -22.67 41.24 1.26
C VAL A 171 -22.18 42.61 0.80
N SER A 172 -20.91 42.88 1.07
CA SER A 172 -20.25 44.15 0.83
C SER A 172 -19.02 43.95 -0.06
N THR A 173 -18.25 45.01 -0.29
CA THR A 173 -16.93 45.00 -0.93
C THR A 173 -16.93 44.69 -2.44
N GLY A 174 -17.89 45.23 -3.19
CA GLY A 174 -17.89 45.09 -4.67
C GLY A 174 -18.11 43.64 -5.17
N PHE A 175 -18.88 42.86 -4.42
CA PHE A 175 -19.26 41.48 -4.77
C PHE A 175 -19.95 41.39 -6.16
N PRO A 176 -19.73 40.31 -6.94
CA PRO A 176 -18.97 39.08 -6.60
C PRO A 176 -17.47 39.15 -6.84
N ALA A 177 -16.98 40.17 -7.55
CA ALA A 177 -15.61 40.18 -8.08
C ALA A 177 -14.59 40.93 -7.19
N GLY A 178 -15.04 41.78 -6.27
CA GLY A 178 -14.15 42.52 -5.38
C GLY A 178 -13.31 43.59 -6.08
N LEU A 179 -13.63 43.95 -7.33
CA LEU A 179 -12.81 44.81 -8.18
C LEU A 179 -13.01 46.32 -7.95
N SER A 180 -13.86 46.70 -7.00
CA SER A 180 -14.02 48.10 -6.63
C SER A 180 -12.79 48.63 -5.88
N PRO A 181 -12.45 49.93 -6.02
CA PRO A 181 -11.35 50.53 -5.26
C PRO A 181 -11.44 50.23 -3.76
N PHE A 182 -10.30 49.97 -3.12
CA PHE A 182 -10.27 49.46 -1.74
C PHE A 182 -10.98 50.37 -0.73
N GLU A 183 -10.80 51.69 -0.82
CA GLU A 183 -11.48 52.66 0.06
C GLU A 183 -13.02 52.65 -0.13
N THR A 184 -13.51 52.39 -1.35
CA THR A 184 -14.95 52.20 -1.60
C THR A 184 -15.46 50.94 -0.90
N ARG A 185 -14.66 49.85 -0.94
CA ARG A 185 -14.99 48.58 -0.29
C ARG A 185 -15.04 48.74 1.24
N LEU A 186 -14.09 49.46 1.85
CA LEU A 186 -14.14 49.78 3.29
C LEU A 186 -15.39 50.60 3.65
N GLY A 187 -15.69 51.64 2.88
CA GLY A 187 -16.89 52.44 3.13
C GLY A 187 -18.20 51.65 2.98
N GLU A 188 -18.26 50.61 2.13
CA GLU A 188 -19.41 49.69 2.07
C GLU A 188 -19.58 48.86 3.34
N ILE A 189 -18.47 48.42 3.94
CA ILE A 189 -18.47 47.71 5.23
C ILE A 189 -19.02 48.64 6.31
N GLU A 190 -18.42 49.82 6.48
CA GLU A 190 -18.81 50.80 7.51
C GLU A 190 -20.29 51.19 7.41
N ARG A 191 -20.80 51.42 6.20
CA ARG A 191 -22.23 51.72 5.97
C ARG A 191 -23.14 50.54 6.34
N SER A 192 -22.70 49.31 6.09
CA SER A 192 -23.47 48.12 6.43
C SER A 192 -23.53 47.90 7.95
N VAL A 193 -22.41 48.11 8.64
CA VAL A 193 -22.34 48.07 10.10
C VAL A 193 -23.18 49.18 10.72
N ALA A 194 -23.08 50.41 10.21
CA ALA A 194 -23.90 51.54 10.64
C ALA A 194 -25.40 51.33 10.40
N ALA A 195 -25.76 50.59 9.34
CA ALA A 195 -27.14 50.18 9.08
C ALA A 195 -27.64 49.07 10.02
N GLY A 196 -26.79 48.50 10.86
CA GLY A 196 -27.13 47.48 11.87
C GLY A 196 -26.93 46.04 11.41
N ALA A 197 -26.10 45.77 10.39
CA ALA A 197 -25.75 44.40 10.03
C ALA A 197 -24.97 43.71 11.16
N ASP A 198 -25.35 42.47 11.48
CA ASP A 198 -24.68 41.65 12.49
C ASP A 198 -23.40 40.99 11.93
N GLU A 199 -23.37 40.78 10.61
CA GLU A 199 -22.31 40.04 9.93
C GLU A 199 -22.01 40.67 8.55
N ILE A 200 -20.75 40.59 8.11
CA ILE A 200 -20.26 41.15 6.85
C ILE A 200 -19.56 40.05 6.05
N ASP A 201 -20.07 39.77 4.84
CA ASP A 201 -19.37 38.96 3.83
C ASP A 201 -18.46 39.91 3.01
N ILE A 202 -17.14 39.73 3.09
CA ILE A 202 -16.12 40.49 2.33
C ILE A 202 -15.50 39.65 1.20
N VAL A 203 -14.98 40.28 0.15
CA VAL A 203 -14.27 39.63 -0.96
C VAL A 203 -12.82 40.10 -1.01
N ILE A 204 -11.89 39.14 -1.02
CA ILE A 204 -10.45 39.43 -1.12
C ILE A 204 -10.03 39.85 -2.53
N THR A 205 -8.91 40.55 -2.63
CA THR A 205 -8.25 40.77 -3.91
C THR A 205 -7.45 39.54 -4.33
N ARG A 206 -7.97 38.79 -5.31
CA ARG A 206 -7.36 37.53 -5.79
C ARG A 206 -5.94 37.70 -6.35
N GLU A 207 -5.62 38.86 -6.91
CA GLU A 207 -4.28 39.17 -7.43
C GLU A 207 -3.20 38.99 -6.36
N HIS A 208 -3.50 39.29 -5.09
CA HIS A 208 -2.54 39.08 -4.00
C HIS A 208 -2.20 37.60 -3.81
N VAL A 209 -3.20 36.71 -3.89
CA VAL A 209 -3.01 35.26 -3.81
C VAL A 209 -2.22 34.75 -5.02
N LEU A 210 -2.64 35.11 -6.24
CA LEU A 210 -2.01 34.64 -7.48
C LEU A 210 -0.55 35.08 -7.63
N ARG A 211 -0.16 36.20 -7.01
CA ARG A 211 1.23 36.69 -6.97
C ARG A 211 2.00 36.26 -5.72
N GLY A 212 1.38 35.51 -4.80
CA GLY A 212 1.98 35.14 -3.51
C GLY A 212 2.29 36.33 -2.60
N ASN A 213 1.60 37.47 -2.77
CA ASN A 213 1.76 38.66 -1.94
C ASN A 213 0.90 38.55 -0.66
N TRP A 214 1.35 37.68 0.24
CA TRP A 214 0.61 37.34 1.46
C TRP A 214 0.50 38.50 2.45
N GLN A 215 1.48 39.40 2.48
CA GLN A 215 1.44 40.60 3.33
C GLN A 215 0.32 41.54 2.88
N ALA A 216 0.21 41.82 1.58
CA ALA A 216 -0.85 42.68 1.07
C ALA A 216 -2.25 42.08 1.32
N LEU A 217 -2.41 40.76 1.16
CA LEU A 217 -3.66 40.08 1.50
C LEU A 217 -3.98 40.20 2.99
N TYR A 218 -2.99 39.98 3.86
CA TYR A 218 -3.15 40.10 5.31
C TYR A 218 -3.57 41.52 5.70
N ASP A 219 -2.88 42.54 5.19
CA ASP A 219 -3.16 43.96 5.48
C ASP A 219 -4.55 44.37 4.96
N GLU A 220 -4.93 43.92 3.76
CA GLU A 220 -6.26 44.12 3.19
C GLU A 220 -7.36 43.60 4.12
N VAL A 221 -7.25 42.33 4.52
CA VAL A 221 -8.24 41.66 5.36
C VAL A 221 -8.24 42.23 6.78
N ARG A 222 -7.08 42.64 7.32
CA ARG A 222 -6.98 43.30 8.63
C ARG A 222 -7.70 44.65 8.64
N ARG A 223 -7.53 45.48 7.62
CA ARG A 223 -8.26 46.76 7.52
C ARG A 223 -9.77 46.55 7.35
N MET A 224 -10.17 45.53 6.58
CA MET A 224 -11.59 45.15 6.48
C MET A 224 -12.14 44.64 7.83
N ARG A 225 -11.33 43.91 8.60
CA ARG A 225 -11.66 43.45 9.95
C ARG A 225 -11.91 44.61 10.90
N GLU A 226 -11.04 45.61 10.89
CA GLU A 226 -11.21 46.84 11.68
C GLU A 226 -12.51 47.57 11.29
N ALA A 227 -12.79 47.71 10.00
CA ALA A 227 -14.02 48.35 9.51
C ALA A 227 -15.30 47.58 9.88
N CYS A 228 -15.23 46.27 10.12
CA CYS A 228 -16.37 45.48 10.58
C CYS A 228 -16.78 45.80 12.03
N GLY A 229 -15.92 46.44 12.84
CA GLY A 229 -16.21 46.75 14.24
C GLY A 229 -16.54 45.49 15.03
N ASP A 230 -17.74 45.40 15.62
CA ASP A 230 -18.25 44.22 16.34
C ASP A 230 -18.89 43.16 15.43
N ALA A 231 -19.18 43.50 14.16
CA ALA A 231 -19.83 42.58 13.23
C ALA A 231 -18.91 41.40 12.86
N HIS A 232 -19.49 40.23 12.71
CA HIS A 232 -18.75 39.02 12.31
C HIS A 232 -18.31 39.11 10.86
N MET A 233 -17.02 38.88 10.59
CA MET A 233 -16.45 38.97 9.25
C MET A 233 -16.31 37.58 8.62
N LYS A 234 -16.95 37.41 7.46
CA LYS A 234 -16.90 36.21 6.64
C LYS A 234 -16.11 36.50 5.36
N THR A 235 -14.95 35.87 5.21
CA THR A 235 -14.00 36.21 4.14
C THR A 235 -14.17 35.28 2.93
N ILE A 236 -14.56 35.84 1.79
CA ILE A 236 -14.76 35.13 0.52
C ILE A 236 -13.43 35.05 -0.23
N LEU A 237 -12.97 33.82 -0.51
CA LEU A 237 -11.71 33.56 -1.20
C LEU A 237 -11.82 33.44 -2.72
N ALA A 238 -13.02 33.17 -3.26
CA ALA A 238 -13.24 32.89 -4.69
C ALA A 238 -12.36 31.74 -5.23
N THR A 239 -12.46 30.59 -4.57
CA THR A 239 -11.66 29.38 -4.78
C THR A 239 -11.61 28.86 -6.22
N GLY A 240 -12.64 29.09 -7.04
CA GLY A 240 -12.64 28.69 -8.46
C GLY A 240 -11.58 29.39 -9.32
N GLU A 241 -11.09 30.56 -8.88
CA GLU A 241 -10.11 31.37 -9.62
C GLU A 241 -8.75 31.51 -8.89
N LEU A 242 -8.53 30.80 -7.77
CA LEU A 242 -7.26 30.82 -7.05
C LEU A 242 -6.22 29.85 -7.63
N GLY A 243 -6.61 29.02 -8.60
CA GLY A 243 -5.76 28.02 -9.22
C GLY A 243 -5.58 26.77 -8.33
N PRO A 244 -4.35 26.27 -8.14
CA PRO A 244 -4.09 25.02 -7.40
C PRO A 244 -4.54 25.07 -5.92
N LEU A 245 -4.91 23.91 -5.37
CA LEU A 245 -5.48 23.76 -4.02
C LEU A 245 -4.63 24.37 -2.89
N TRP A 246 -3.30 24.37 -3.02
CA TRP A 246 -2.40 24.98 -2.04
C TRP A 246 -2.59 26.50 -1.89
N HIS A 247 -3.06 27.22 -2.91
CA HIS A 247 -3.36 28.65 -2.82
C HIS A 247 -4.60 28.87 -1.96
N THR A 248 -5.61 28.01 -2.10
CA THR A 248 -6.79 28.00 -1.24
C THR A 248 -6.39 27.75 0.22
N LEU A 249 -5.49 26.80 0.49
CA LEU A 249 -4.94 26.53 1.82
C LEU A 249 -4.24 27.76 2.41
N GLN A 250 -3.33 28.35 1.64
CA GLN A 250 -2.52 29.50 2.03
C GLN A 250 -3.37 30.74 2.28
N ALA A 251 -4.25 31.08 1.34
CA ALA A 251 -5.17 32.21 1.48
C ALA A 251 -6.08 32.05 2.70
N SER A 252 -6.57 30.84 2.97
CA SER A 252 -7.36 30.54 4.17
C SER A 252 -6.58 30.86 5.45
N LYS A 253 -5.33 30.38 5.58
CA LYS A 253 -4.46 30.67 6.73
C LYS A 253 -4.23 32.17 6.90
N VAL A 254 -3.88 32.87 5.82
CA VAL A 254 -3.62 34.32 5.85
C VAL A 254 -4.86 35.09 6.31
N CYS A 255 -6.04 34.78 5.78
CA CYS A 255 -7.28 35.46 6.17
C CYS A 255 -7.65 35.19 7.63
N MET A 256 -7.43 33.97 8.13
CA MET A 256 -7.66 33.65 9.55
C MET A 256 -6.67 34.38 10.46
N MET A 257 -5.39 34.43 10.11
CA MET A 257 -4.41 35.26 10.84
C MET A 257 -4.83 36.73 10.81
N ALA A 258 -5.41 37.21 9.72
CA ALA A 258 -5.95 38.58 9.60
C ALA A 258 -7.25 38.83 10.40
N GLY A 259 -7.80 37.83 11.09
CA GLY A 259 -8.97 37.96 11.95
C GLY A 259 -10.32 37.64 11.29
N ALA A 260 -10.33 36.83 10.22
CA ALA A 260 -11.56 36.28 9.67
C ALA A 260 -12.28 35.38 10.70
N ASP A 261 -13.57 35.62 10.94
CA ASP A 261 -14.40 34.77 11.80
C ASP A 261 -14.92 33.56 11.03
N PHE A 262 -15.11 33.70 9.72
CA PHE A 262 -15.36 32.59 8.80
C PHE A 262 -14.48 32.72 7.56
N ILE A 263 -14.08 31.58 7.01
CA ILE A 263 -13.61 31.48 5.63
C ILE A 263 -14.72 30.89 4.75
N LYS A 264 -14.87 31.46 3.55
CA LYS A 264 -16.03 31.24 2.68
C LYS A 264 -15.60 31.05 1.22
N THR A 265 -16.25 30.14 0.51
CA THR A 265 -16.13 30.04 -0.96
C THR A 265 -17.06 31.06 -1.66
N SER A 266 -16.82 31.41 -2.92
CA SER A 266 -17.58 32.50 -3.58
C SER A 266 -18.90 32.06 -4.21
N THR A 267 -19.86 32.97 -4.22
CA THR A 267 -21.12 32.90 -4.98
C THR A 267 -21.03 33.88 -6.14
N GLY A 268 -21.30 33.46 -7.39
CA GLY A 268 -21.18 34.33 -8.58
C GLY A 268 -21.69 33.64 -9.86
N MET A 269 -21.57 34.31 -11.02
CA MET A 269 -21.98 33.82 -12.36
C MET A 269 -21.27 32.53 -12.83
N GLU A 270 -20.28 32.07 -12.07
CA GLU A 270 -19.52 30.86 -12.37
C GLU A 270 -20.26 29.60 -11.89
N SER A 271 -20.21 28.54 -12.69
CA SER A 271 -20.99 27.33 -12.47
C SER A 271 -20.45 26.43 -11.34
N VAL A 272 -19.17 26.53 -10.97
CA VAL A 272 -18.52 25.65 -9.98
C VAL A 272 -17.55 26.43 -9.08
N ASN A 273 -17.93 26.71 -7.83
CA ASN A 273 -17.06 27.38 -6.84
C ASN A 273 -16.94 26.62 -5.51
N ALA A 274 -18.03 25.98 -5.03
CA ALA A 274 -18.00 25.13 -3.84
C ALA A 274 -17.74 23.66 -4.20
N THR A 275 -16.49 23.30 -4.41
CA THR A 275 -16.08 21.90 -4.57
C THR A 275 -15.64 21.30 -3.23
N LEU A 276 -15.82 19.99 -3.03
CA LEU A 276 -15.46 19.33 -1.77
C LEU A 276 -13.94 19.27 -1.55
N GLU A 277 -13.16 19.30 -2.62
CA GLU A 277 -11.70 19.30 -2.60
C GLU A 277 -11.19 20.62 -2.01
N ASN A 278 -11.70 21.76 -2.49
CA ASN A 278 -11.45 23.07 -1.86
C ASN A 278 -11.99 23.11 -0.43
N GLY A 279 -13.19 22.56 -0.21
CA GLY A 279 -13.78 22.43 1.11
C GLY A 279 -12.87 21.73 2.11
N LEU A 280 -12.36 20.56 1.74
CA LEU A 280 -11.47 19.73 2.55
C LEU A 280 -10.17 20.45 2.89
N VAL A 281 -9.59 21.15 1.92
CA VAL A 281 -8.39 21.94 2.15
C VAL A 281 -8.65 23.11 3.10
N MET A 282 -9.77 23.81 2.93
CA MET A 282 -10.18 24.92 3.81
C MET A 282 -10.50 24.44 5.23
N THR A 283 -11.21 23.33 5.41
CA THR A 283 -11.51 22.79 6.75
C THR A 283 -10.25 22.28 7.45
N ARG A 284 -9.30 21.66 6.72
CA ARG A 284 -7.98 21.33 7.26
C ARG A 284 -7.19 22.58 7.68
N ALA A 285 -7.31 23.68 6.92
CA ALA A 285 -6.73 24.96 7.31
C ALA A 285 -7.30 25.46 8.65
N ILE A 286 -8.64 25.45 8.79
CA ILE A 286 -9.34 25.84 10.03
C ILE A 286 -8.87 24.99 11.20
N ARG A 287 -8.81 23.66 11.02
CA ARG A 287 -8.33 22.74 12.05
C ARG A 287 -6.91 23.09 12.49
N ALA A 288 -5.99 23.23 11.54
CA ALA A 288 -4.59 23.54 11.84
C ALA A 288 -4.43 24.91 12.52
N TYR A 289 -5.28 25.90 12.18
CA TYR A 289 -5.29 27.19 12.85
C TYR A 289 -5.82 27.09 14.28
N HIS A 290 -6.92 26.36 14.49
CA HIS A 290 -7.48 26.12 15.82
C HIS A 290 -6.50 25.36 16.73
N GLU A 291 -5.88 24.28 16.23
CA GLU A 291 -4.86 23.52 16.97
C GLU A 291 -3.67 24.38 17.39
N ARG A 292 -3.26 25.31 16.53
CA ARG A 292 -2.10 26.18 16.78
C ARG A 292 -2.42 27.36 17.71
N THR A 293 -3.63 27.89 17.66
CA THR A 293 -3.96 29.19 18.29
C THR A 293 -5.02 29.10 19.37
N GLY A 294 -5.80 28.02 19.42
CA GLY A 294 -7.03 27.90 20.21
C GLY A 294 -8.22 28.66 19.61
N TYR A 295 -8.03 29.46 18.56
CA TYR A 295 -9.10 30.29 18.00
C TYR A 295 -10.01 29.51 17.06
N VAL A 296 -11.31 29.68 17.27
CA VAL A 296 -12.35 29.04 16.46
C VAL A 296 -12.65 29.91 15.24
N VAL A 297 -12.59 29.30 14.06
CA VAL A 297 -13.02 29.92 12.79
C VAL A 297 -14.10 29.05 12.15
N GLY A 298 -15.15 29.69 11.66
CA GLY A 298 -16.22 29.03 10.96
C GLY A 298 -15.94 28.77 9.48
N PHE A 299 -16.71 27.87 8.88
CA PHE A 299 -16.65 27.56 7.45
C PHE A 299 -17.99 27.82 6.78
N LYS A 300 -17.97 28.48 5.61
CA LYS A 300 -19.19 28.73 4.82
C LYS A 300 -19.01 28.34 3.36
N PRO A 301 -19.40 27.13 2.93
CA PRO A 301 -19.42 26.78 1.52
C PRO A 301 -20.61 27.46 0.83
N ALA A 302 -20.34 28.11 -0.28
CA ALA A 302 -21.28 28.87 -1.08
C ALA A 302 -20.87 28.82 -2.56
N GLY A 303 -21.86 28.75 -3.46
CA GLY A 303 -21.64 28.69 -4.92
C GLY A 303 -21.95 27.32 -5.50
N GLY A 304 -23.21 27.11 -5.91
CA GLY A 304 -23.65 25.92 -6.64
C GLY A 304 -24.37 24.84 -5.82
N ILE A 305 -24.47 24.98 -4.49
CA ILE A 305 -25.15 24.03 -3.59
C ILE A 305 -26.66 24.22 -3.69
N ARG A 306 -27.37 23.27 -4.30
CA ARG A 306 -28.81 23.39 -4.58
C ARG A 306 -29.64 22.22 -4.06
N THR A 307 -28.99 21.11 -3.73
CA THR A 307 -29.69 19.86 -3.38
C THR A 307 -29.42 19.42 -1.95
N ALA A 308 -30.40 18.72 -1.36
CA ALA A 308 -30.29 18.04 -0.08
C ALA A 308 -29.08 17.11 -0.02
N LYS A 309 -28.81 16.39 -1.12
CA LYS A 309 -27.66 15.47 -1.24
C LYS A 309 -26.32 16.20 -1.08
N GLU A 310 -26.15 17.34 -1.74
CA GLU A 310 -24.94 18.16 -1.60
C GLU A 310 -24.78 18.67 -0.17
N ALA A 311 -25.86 19.15 0.46
CA ALA A 311 -25.83 19.61 1.84
C ALA A 311 -25.38 18.50 2.82
N LEU A 312 -25.86 17.27 2.64
CA LEU A 312 -25.40 16.13 3.43
C LEU A 312 -23.91 15.84 3.24
N HIS A 313 -23.37 15.92 2.02
CA HIS A 313 -21.93 15.72 1.80
C HIS A 313 -21.07 16.76 2.52
N TRP A 314 -21.51 18.03 2.52
CA TRP A 314 -20.83 19.09 3.26
C TRP A 314 -20.90 18.90 4.76
N LEU A 315 -22.05 18.51 5.32
CA LEU A 315 -22.15 18.18 6.75
C LEU A 315 -21.22 16.99 7.11
N LYS A 316 -21.12 15.98 6.24
CA LYS A 316 -20.18 14.87 6.43
C LYS A 316 -18.74 15.37 6.49
N LEU A 317 -18.34 16.23 5.54
CA LEU A 317 -17.01 16.83 5.55
C LEU A 317 -16.71 17.56 6.87
N ILE A 318 -17.68 18.34 7.38
CA ILE A 318 -17.50 19.09 8.61
C ILE A 318 -17.39 18.18 9.82
N LYS A 319 -18.28 17.20 9.95
CA LYS A 319 -18.20 16.20 11.03
C LYS A 319 -16.86 15.45 10.99
N GLU A 320 -16.46 14.99 9.81
CA GLU A 320 -15.26 14.17 9.64
C GLU A 320 -13.95 14.97 9.82
N GLU A 321 -13.90 16.26 9.45
CA GLU A 321 -12.66 17.05 9.53
C GLU A 321 -12.58 17.95 10.78
N LEU A 322 -13.69 18.53 11.22
CA LEU A 322 -13.78 19.52 12.32
C LEU A 322 -14.57 19.02 13.54
N GLY A 323 -15.34 17.94 13.42
CA GLY A 323 -16.11 17.35 14.52
C GLY A 323 -17.48 17.99 14.74
N ASP A 324 -18.24 17.43 15.69
CA ASP A 324 -19.63 17.81 15.98
C ASP A 324 -19.76 19.24 16.49
N ALA A 325 -18.73 19.73 17.18
CA ALA A 325 -18.67 21.10 17.67
C ALA A 325 -18.76 22.14 16.54
N TRP A 326 -18.46 21.78 15.28
CA TRP A 326 -18.63 22.65 14.11
C TRP A 326 -19.96 22.45 13.37
N LEU A 327 -20.78 21.44 13.72
CA LEU A 327 -22.12 21.21 13.14
C LEU A 327 -23.18 22.13 13.76
N THR A 328 -22.88 23.43 13.84
CA THR A 328 -23.81 24.44 14.36
C THR A 328 -23.79 25.67 13.48
N ALA A 329 -24.90 26.41 13.45
CA ALA A 329 -24.97 27.67 12.70
C ALA A 329 -23.90 28.70 13.15
N ARG A 330 -23.30 28.55 14.33
CA ARG A 330 -22.23 29.45 14.80
C ARG A 330 -20.89 29.21 14.11
N ARG A 331 -20.65 28.00 13.59
CA ARG A 331 -19.33 27.56 13.09
C ARG A 331 -19.39 26.96 11.68
N PHE A 332 -20.57 26.60 11.18
CA PHE A 332 -20.75 26.12 9.82
C PHE A 332 -22.03 26.65 9.21
N ARG A 333 -21.96 27.18 7.97
CA ARG A 333 -23.13 27.70 7.26
C ARG A 333 -23.15 27.45 5.76
N PHE A 334 -24.31 27.20 5.18
CA PHE A 334 -24.50 27.15 3.72
C PHE A 334 -24.80 28.53 3.15
N GLY A 335 -24.13 28.94 2.08
CA GLY A 335 -24.60 30.04 1.24
C GLY A 335 -25.45 29.52 0.08
N ALA A 336 -26.77 29.50 0.23
CA ALA A 336 -27.66 28.94 -0.80
C ALA A 336 -29.03 29.63 -0.86
N SER A 337 -29.45 30.03 -2.07
CA SER A 337 -30.71 30.72 -2.33
C SER A 337 -31.90 29.79 -2.61
N SER A 338 -31.65 28.58 -3.16
CA SER A 338 -32.69 27.60 -3.53
C SER A 338 -32.65 26.30 -2.72
N LEU A 339 -31.61 26.07 -1.91
CA LEU A 339 -31.43 24.81 -1.17
C LEU A 339 -32.58 24.52 -0.19
N LEU A 340 -33.09 25.55 0.49
CA LEU A 340 -34.15 25.38 1.50
C LEU A 340 -35.41 24.73 0.92
N GLU A 341 -35.76 25.05 -0.33
CA GLU A 341 -36.93 24.47 -0.99
C GLU A 341 -36.75 22.96 -1.20
N ASP A 342 -35.56 22.51 -1.62
CA ASP A 342 -35.30 21.09 -1.78
C ASP A 342 -35.24 20.36 -0.43
N LEU A 343 -34.62 20.94 0.61
CA LEU A 343 -34.58 20.35 1.95
C LEU A 343 -36.00 20.13 2.51
N GLU A 344 -36.85 21.16 2.46
CA GLU A 344 -38.23 21.06 2.94
C GLU A 344 -39.06 20.07 2.09
N ARG A 345 -38.78 19.98 0.79
CA ARG A 345 -39.39 18.98 -0.11
C ARG A 345 -39.01 17.55 0.29
N GLN A 346 -37.76 17.29 0.64
CA GLN A 346 -37.32 15.98 1.12
C GLN A 346 -37.92 15.65 2.50
N LEU A 347 -37.96 16.61 3.44
CA LEU A 347 -38.59 16.43 4.74
C LEU A 347 -40.11 16.15 4.62
N SER A 348 -40.79 16.86 3.71
CA SER A 348 -42.20 16.59 3.39
C SER A 348 -42.39 15.17 2.85
N HIS A 349 -41.49 14.70 2.00
CA HIS A 349 -41.54 13.34 1.46
C HIS A 349 -41.32 12.30 2.57
N HIS A 350 -40.37 12.52 3.47
CA HIS A 350 -40.12 11.64 4.61
C HIS A 350 -41.37 11.48 5.50
N VAL A 351 -42.04 12.58 5.86
CA VAL A 351 -43.23 12.55 6.71
C VAL A 351 -44.48 11.99 6.00
N THR A 352 -44.67 12.33 4.71
CA THR A 352 -45.96 12.06 4.02
C THR A 352 -45.90 10.94 2.98
N GLY A 353 -44.71 10.45 2.64
CA GLY A 353 -44.48 9.52 1.52
C GLY A 353 -44.69 10.13 0.13
N ARG A 354 -44.87 11.46 0.01
CA ARG A 354 -45.12 12.15 -1.27
C ARG A 354 -44.33 13.45 -1.37
N TYR A 355 -43.79 13.74 -2.55
CA TYR A 355 -43.14 15.03 -2.80
C TYR A 355 -44.18 16.14 -2.90
N ALA A 356 -43.97 17.23 -2.16
CA ALA A 356 -44.82 18.40 -2.24
C ALA A 356 -44.62 19.14 -3.58
N ALA A 357 -45.72 19.60 -4.18
CA ALA A 357 -45.70 20.37 -5.43
C ALA A 357 -45.04 21.75 -5.22
N GLY A 358 -44.32 22.25 -6.24
CA GLY A 358 -43.52 23.49 -6.17
C GLY A 358 -44.28 24.72 -5.67
N HIS A 359 -45.57 24.86 -6.04
CA HIS A 359 -46.41 25.99 -5.60
C HIS A 359 -46.72 26.01 -4.09
N ARG A 360 -46.41 24.93 -3.37
CA ARG A 360 -46.54 24.86 -1.90
C ARG A 360 -45.35 25.50 -1.17
N PHE A 361 -44.31 25.89 -1.90
CA PHE A 361 -43.13 26.59 -1.37
C PHE A 361 -43.20 28.08 -1.75
N PRO A 362 -43.48 28.99 -0.81
CA PRO A 362 -43.83 30.39 -1.11
C PRO A 362 -42.67 31.27 -1.60
N MET A 363 -41.46 30.74 -1.78
CA MET A 363 -40.30 31.47 -2.33
C MET A 363 -40.17 31.37 -3.86
N GLY A 364 -40.91 30.46 -4.51
CA GLY A 364 -40.85 30.23 -5.95
C GLY A 364 -41.46 31.37 -6.78
N SER A 365 -40.60 32.21 -7.36
CA SER A 365 -40.95 33.10 -8.47
C SER A 365 -40.25 32.66 -9.74
N GLU A 366 -40.59 31.51 -10.30
CA GLU A 366 -40.22 31.16 -11.68
C GLU A 366 -41.42 30.54 -12.41
N ARG A 367 -42.04 31.32 -13.30
CA ARG A 367 -42.63 30.77 -14.53
C ARG A 367 -41.48 30.65 -15.53
N HIS A 368 -40.75 29.55 -15.53
CA HIS A 368 -39.89 29.18 -16.65
C HIS A 368 -40.32 27.80 -17.17
N THR A 369 -40.38 27.71 -18.49
CA THR A 369 -40.89 26.64 -19.32
C THR A 369 -40.29 25.29 -18.91
N ILE A 370 -41.14 24.33 -18.55
CA ILE A 370 -40.74 22.94 -18.35
C ILE A 370 -40.40 22.37 -19.73
N HIS A 371 -39.11 22.36 -20.09
CA HIS A 371 -38.62 21.35 -21.02
C HIS A 371 -38.50 20.05 -20.24
N HIS A 372 -39.38 19.11 -20.56
CA HIS A 372 -39.28 17.72 -20.13
C HIS A 372 -37.95 17.14 -20.58
N GLN A 373 -36.97 17.12 -19.67
CA GLN A 373 -35.83 16.20 -19.68
C GLN A 373 -35.15 16.21 -18.30
N ALA A 374 -35.89 15.76 -17.29
CA ALA A 374 -35.28 15.18 -16.09
C ALA A 374 -35.56 13.69 -16.18
N SER A 375 -34.52 12.90 -16.43
CA SER A 375 -34.59 11.46 -16.22
C SER A 375 -34.91 11.25 -14.74
N ALA A 376 -36.08 10.67 -14.49
CA ALA A 376 -36.36 10.04 -13.21
C ALA A 376 -35.39 8.85 -13.09
N SER A 377 -34.20 9.07 -12.55
CA SER A 377 -33.40 7.97 -12.03
C SER A 377 -34.13 7.47 -10.78
N GLU A 378 -34.69 6.27 -10.90
CA GLU A 378 -35.39 5.53 -9.85
C GLU A 378 -34.61 5.56 -8.53
N TRP A 379 -35.15 6.27 -7.54
CA TRP A 379 -34.82 6.10 -6.13
C TRP A 379 -36.13 6.02 -5.36
N THR A 380 -36.77 4.84 -5.46
CA THR A 380 -37.85 4.43 -4.58
C THR A 380 -37.27 4.16 -3.19
N ILE A 381 -37.84 4.80 -2.17
CA ILE A 381 -37.66 4.33 -0.79
C ILE A 381 -38.38 2.98 -0.72
N ASN A 382 -37.63 1.88 -0.78
CA ASN A 382 -38.18 0.56 -0.51
C ASN A 382 -38.52 0.48 0.98
N ARG A 383 -39.78 0.76 1.29
CA ARG A 383 -40.40 0.30 2.53
C ARG A 383 -40.86 -1.14 2.25
N PRO A 384 -40.36 -2.18 2.92
CA PRO A 384 -40.87 -3.53 2.73
C PRO A 384 -42.38 -3.55 3.05
N PRO A 385 -43.19 -4.30 2.29
CA PRO A 385 -44.60 -4.48 2.63
C PRO A 385 -44.70 -5.20 3.97
N ASN A 386 -45.62 -4.73 4.81
CA ASN A 386 -45.92 -5.29 6.12
C ASN A 386 -46.40 -6.75 5.94
N GLN A 387 -45.50 -7.72 6.06
CA GLN A 387 -45.86 -9.14 6.03
C GLN A 387 -46.31 -9.56 7.43
N THR A 388 -47.60 -9.89 7.54
CA THR A 388 -48.16 -10.62 8.66
C THR A 388 -47.84 -12.11 8.48
N GLY A 389 -46.96 -12.70 9.31
CA GLY A 389 -46.83 -14.16 9.41
C GLY A 389 -45.49 -14.67 9.94
N THR A 390 -45.55 -15.36 11.09
CA THR A 390 -44.55 -16.23 11.77
C THR A 390 -43.36 -15.58 12.53
N PRO A 391 -43.07 -16.01 13.79
CA PRO A 391 -42.10 -15.35 14.65
C PRO A 391 -40.72 -16.02 14.54
N ALA A 392 -39.76 -15.33 13.91
CA ALA A 392 -38.34 -15.57 14.12
C ALA A 392 -37.79 -14.45 15.03
N SER A 393 -37.06 -14.85 16.07
CA SER A 393 -36.58 -14.00 17.16
C SER A 393 -35.38 -13.16 16.73
N THR A 394 -35.60 -12.02 16.08
CA THR A 394 -34.64 -10.92 16.07
C THR A 394 -35.34 -9.66 16.59
N ARG A 395 -35.05 -9.30 17.84
CA ARG A 395 -35.51 -8.02 18.41
C ARG A 395 -34.76 -6.91 17.69
N HIS A 396 -35.29 -6.37 16.60
CA HIS A 396 -34.80 -5.09 16.09
C HIS A 396 -35.01 -4.03 17.18
N PRO A 397 -33.96 -3.31 17.60
CA PRO A 397 -34.13 -2.20 18.53
C PRO A 397 -35.11 -1.17 17.92
N PRO A 398 -35.92 -0.49 18.75
CA PRO A 398 -36.83 0.54 18.26
C PRO A 398 -36.02 1.61 17.49
N MET A 399 -36.50 2.01 16.31
CA MET A 399 -35.80 3.02 15.52
C MET A 399 -35.59 4.31 16.34
N PRO A 400 -34.39 4.91 16.30
CA PRO A 400 -34.11 6.12 17.04
C PRO A 400 -35.00 7.27 16.55
N LYS A 401 -35.47 8.09 17.49
CA LYS A 401 -36.29 9.26 17.18
C LYS A 401 -35.45 10.33 16.47
N VAL A 402 -36.02 11.01 15.47
CA VAL A 402 -35.39 12.13 14.76
C VAL A 402 -34.86 13.21 15.71
N ALA A 403 -35.61 13.52 16.78
CA ALA A 403 -35.18 14.51 17.78
C ALA A 403 -33.83 14.14 18.42
N ASN A 404 -33.66 12.89 18.86
CA ASN A 404 -32.39 12.43 19.44
C ASN A 404 -31.26 12.47 18.41
N LEU A 405 -31.52 12.01 17.17
CA LEU A 405 -30.54 12.04 16.08
C LEU A 405 -30.14 13.45 15.65
N TYR A 406 -31.04 14.43 15.80
CA TYR A 406 -30.76 15.84 15.53
C TYR A 406 -29.79 16.43 16.56
N GLU A 407 -29.84 15.94 17.80
CA GLU A 407 -28.89 16.30 18.85
C GLU A 407 -27.54 15.60 18.68
N THR A 408 -27.53 14.29 18.47
CA THR A 408 -26.29 13.50 18.37
C THR A 408 -25.58 13.63 17.03
N MET A 409 -26.31 13.96 15.96
CA MET A 409 -25.79 13.97 14.58
C MET A 409 -25.09 12.66 14.21
N SER A 410 -25.64 11.58 14.73
CA SER A 410 -25.25 10.18 14.56
C SER A 410 -25.21 9.74 13.08
N TYR A 411 -24.39 8.73 12.76
CA TYR A 411 -24.47 8.04 11.46
C TYR A 411 -25.36 6.81 11.57
N GLY A 412 -26.10 6.49 10.50
CA GLY A 412 -26.89 5.26 10.46
C GLY A 412 -26.05 4.04 10.06
N PRO A 413 -26.54 2.82 10.33
CA PRO A 413 -25.95 1.61 9.77
C PRO A 413 -26.16 1.53 8.24
N ALA A 414 -25.29 0.79 7.55
CA ALA A 414 -25.45 0.42 6.14
C ALA A 414 -25.00 -1.02 5.85
N PRO A 415 -25.70 -2.02 6.40
CA PRO A 415 -25.41 -3.41 6.12
C PRO A 415 -25.57 -3.74 4.62
N GLU A 416 -24.69 -4.57 4.06
CA GLU A 416 -25.02 -5.37 2.88
C GLU A 416 -25.96 -6.54 3.28
N SER A 417 -26.81 -6.98 2.34
CA SER A 417 -27.65 -8.16 2.57
C SER A 417 -26.82 -9.45 2.49
N PRO A 418 -26.91 -10.36 3.48
CA PRO A 418 -26.26 -11.67 3.44
C PRO A 418 -27.07 -12.72 2.65
N GLU A 419 -28.32 -12.43 2.25
CA GLU A 419 -29.29 -13.41 1.74
C GLU A 419 -28.76 -14.31 0.61
N ALA A 420 -27.95 -13.79 -0.31
CA ALA A 420 -27.40 -14.58 -1.41
C ALA A 420 -26.30 -15.55 -0.93
N ALA A 421 -25.49 -15.13 0.05
CA ALA A 421 -24.48 -16.00 0.67
C ALA A 421 -25.16 -17.06 1.53
N GLU A 422 -26.16 -16.67 2.33
CA GLU A 422 -26.96 -17.59 3.14
C GLU A 422 -27.70 -18.62 2.28
N ALA A 423 -28.26 -18.21 1.14
CA ALA A 423 -28.90 -19.12 0.20
C ALA A 423 -27.90 -20.12 -0.38
N TRP A 424 -26.71 -19.67 -0.79
CA TRP A 424 -25.66 -20.57 -1.30
C TRP A 424 -25.16 -21.54 -0.23
N LEU A 425 -24.95 -21.07 1.02
CA LEU A 425 -24.63 -21.94 2.15
C LEU A 425 -25.74 -22.97 2.39
N GLY A 426 -27.01 -22.56 2.31
CA GLY A 426 -28.17 -23.43 2.45
C GLY A 426 -28.34 -24.44 1.32
N ASP A 427 -27.97 -24.09 0.09
CA ASP A 427 -28.01 -25.01 -1.07
C ASP A 427 -27.00 -26.17 -0.92
N HIS A 428 -25.99 -26.01 -0.08
CA HIS A 428 -25.01 -27.03 0.32
C HIS A 428 -25.29 -27.61 1.71
N ASP A 429 -26.50 -27.42 2.27
CA ASP A 429 -26.86 -27.85 3.63
C ASP A 429 -25.87 -27.38 4.73
N ARG A 430 -25.11 -26.30 4.45
CA ARG A 430 -24.01 -25.77 5.25
C ARG A 430 -22.90 -26.80 5.54
N GLN A 431 -22.70 -27.77 4.64
CA GLN A 431 -21.63 -28.76 4.71
C GLN A 431 -20.97 -28.90 3.34
N PHE A 432 -19.66 -28.69 3.26
CA PHE A 432 -18.91 -28.70 2.01
C PHE A 432 -17.95 -29.87 1.91
N ASP A 433 -18.07 -30.59 0.81
CA ASP A 433 -17.16 -31.65 0.38
C ASP A 433 -15.93 -31.10 -0.35
N LEU A 434 -14.99 -31.98 -0.71
CA LEU A 434 -13.80 -31.63 -1.49
C LEU A 434 -14.16 -31.43 -2.97
N PHE A 435 -13.52 -30.49 -3.65
CA PHE A 435 -13.74 -30.28 -5.09
C PHE A 435 -12.60 -30.89 -5.90
N ILE A 436 -12.81 -32.09 -6.44
CA ILE A 436 -11.79 -32.88 -7.14
C ILE A 436 -12.34 -33.30 -8.50
N GLY A 437 -11.54 -33.16 -9.57
CA GLY A 437 -11.94 -33.62 -10.90
C GLY A 437 -13.18 -32.91 -11.46
N GLY A 438 -13.45 -31.68 -11.01
CA GLY A 438 -14.64 -30.92 -11.43
C GLY A 438 -15.94 -31.27 -10.68
N ARG A 439 -15.88 -32.05 -9.60
CA ARG A 439 -17.05 -32.53 -8.84
C ARG A 439 -16.80 -32.48 -7.33
N TRP A 440 -17.88 -32.57 -6.57
CA TRP A 440 -17.84 -32.67 -5.10
C TRP A 440 -17.63 -34.12 -4.65
N HIS A 441 -16.72 -34.33 -3.71
CA HIS A 441 -16.32 -35.62 -3.16
C HIS A 441 -16.25 -35.55 -1.63
N ALA A 442 -17.00 -36.40 -0.94
CA ALA A 442 -16.87 -36.56 0.50
C ALA A 442 -15.43 -36.94 0.88
N PRO A 443 -14.89 -36.44 2.01
CA PRO A 443 -13.55 -36.79 2.47
C PRO A 443 -13.47 -38.27 2.82
N SER A 444 -12.35 -38.92 2.51
CA SER A 444 -12.24 -40.38 2.67
C SER A 444 -12.36 -40.87 4.12
N GLU A 445 -12.07 -40.00 5.09
CA GLU A 445 -12.18 -40.30 6.53
C GLU A 445 -13.49 -39.79 7.16
N GLU A 446 -14.41 -39.22 6.36
CA GLU A 446 -15.69 -38.63 6.84
C GLU A 446 -15.49 -37.53 7.90
N THR A 447 -14.33 -36.87 7.89
CA THR A 447 -13.94 -35.80 8.81
C THR A 447 -14.29 -34.42 8.25
N TYR A 448 -14.90 -33.59 9.09
CA TYR A 448 -15.24 -32.21 8.78
C TYR A 448 -14.83 -31.27 9.91
N MET A 449 -14.56 -30.02 9.56
CA MET A 449 -14.16 -28.95 10.47
C MET A 449 -15.09 -27.76 10.33
N GLU A 450 -15.40 -27.10 11.45
CA GLU A 450 -16.29 -25.93 11.47
C GLU A 450 -15.54 -24.68 11.00
N THR A 451 -16.17 -23.88 10.14
CA THR A 451 -15.83 -22.46 9.94
C THR A 451 -16.90 -21.59 10.58
N SER A 452 -16.48 -20.49 11.21
CA SER A 452 -17.34 -19.60 11.99
C SER A 452 -17.16 -18.14 11.56
N ARG A 453 -18.17 -17.31 11.86
CA ARG A 453 -18.19 -15.90 11.55
C ARG A 453 -17.41 -15.12 12.62
N PRO A 454 -16.23 -14.51 12.34
CA PRO A 454 -15.40 -13.94 13.40
C PRO A 454 -16.03 -12.76 14.16
N ALA A 455 -16.95 -12.06 13.49
CA ALA A 455 -17.68 -10.92 14.06
C ALA A 455 -18.78 -11.31 15.06
N THR A 456 -19.23 -12.58 15.09
CA THR A 456 -20.32 -13.04 15.98
C THR A 456 -20.01 -14.35 16.71
N GLY A 457 -19.03 -15.12 16.24
CA GLY A 457 -18.73 -16.49 16.71
C GLY A 457 -19.73 -17.54 16.22
N GLU A 458 -20.71 -17.17 15.38
CA GLU A 458 -21.72 -18.11 14.89
C GLU A 458 -21.15 -19.03 13.80
N PRO A 459 -21.45 -20.34 13.82
CA PRO A 459 -21.02 -21.26 12.75
C PRO A 459 -21.58 -20.86 11.39
N LEU A 460 -20.73 -20.86 10.35
CA LEU A 460 -21.09 -20.61 8.96
C LEU A 460 -21.39 -21.90 8.20
N ALA A 461 -20.50 -22.89 8.30
CA ALA A 461 -20.60 -24.20 7.67
C ALA A 461 -19.57 -25.18 8.26
N GLU A 462 -19.73 -26.47 7.95
CA GLU A 462 -18.68 -27.49 8.09
C GLU A 462 -17.99 -27.70 6.73
N VAL A 463 -16.67 -27.85 6.71
CA VAL A 463 -15.91 -28.16 5.49
C VAL A 463 -15.10 -29.43 5.70
N ALA A 464 -14.95 -30.24 4.65
CA ALA A 464 -14.19 -31.47 4.69
C ALA A 464 -12.74 -31.25 5.15
N ASP A 465 -12.22 -32.13 6.01
CA ASP A 465 -10.82 -32.14 6.43
C ASP A 465 -10.10 -33.27 5.67
N ALA A 466 -9.42 -32.91 4.58
CA ALA A 466 -8.87 -33.85 3.62
C ALA A 466 -7.66 -34.61 4.20
N SER A 467 -7.71 -35.93 4.06
CA SER A 467 -6.60 -36.83 4.36
C SER A 467 -5.52 -36.75 3.27
N ALA A 468 -4.38 -37.41 3.50
CA ALA A 468 -3.35 -37.57 2.47
C ALA A 468 -3.89 -38.31 1.21
N ALA A 469 -4.78 -39.29 1.39
CA ALA A 469 -5.38 -40.03 0.28
C ALA A 469 -6.28 -39.14 -0.60
N ASP A 470 -7.01 -38.22 0.01
CA ASP A 470 -7.83 -37.25 -0.72
C ASP A 470 -6.95 -36.26 -1.52
N VAL A 471 -5.83 -35.83 -0.94
CA VAL A 471 -4.85 -34.98 -1.62
C VAL A 471 -4.18 -35.70 -2.79
N ASP A 472 -3.83 -36.98 -2.62
CA ASP A 472 -3.28 -37.80 -3.70
C ASP A 472 -4.29 -37.95 -4.85
N ALA A 473 -5.57 -38.17 -4.55
CA ALA A 473 -6.63 -38.20 -5.56
C ALA A 473 -6.78 -36.86 -6.30
N ALA A 474 -6.65 -35.73 -5.59
CA ALA A 474 -6.65 -34.41 -6.20
C ALA A 474 -5.43 -34.18 -7.11
N ALA A 475 -4.24 -34.65 -6.70
CA ALA A 475 -3.02 -34.59 -7.49
C ALA A 475 -3.11 -35.48 -8.74
N GLU A 476 -3.69 -36.68 -8.64
CA GLU A 476 -3.93 -37.57 -9.76
C GLU A 476 -4.90 -36.94 -10.78
N ALA A 477 -6.02 -36.37 -10.33
CA ALA A 477 -6.94 -35.65 -11.21
C ALA A 477 -6.27 -34.45 -11.92
N ALA A 478 -5.43 -33.70 -11.19
CA ALA A 478 -4.66 -32.60 -11.77
C ALA A 478 -3.62 -33.09 -12.81
N ARG A 479 -2.99 -34.23 -12.55
CA ARG A 479 -2.00 -34.88 -13.43
C ARG A 479 -2.64 -35.36 -14.72
N GLU A 480 -3.82 -35.99 -14.64
CA GLU A 480 -4.59 -36.44 -15.80
C GLU A 480 -5.02 -35.27 -16.70
N ALA A 481 -5.42 -34.14 -16.10
CA ALA A 481 -5.84 -32.95 -16.83
C ALA A 481 -4.67 -32.15 -17.44
N GLN A 482 -3.43 -32.33 -16.94
CA GLN A 482 -2.29 -31.50 -17.32
C GLN A 482 -1.93 -31.59 -18.80
N GLY A 483 -1.86 -32.80 -19.36
CA GLY A 483 -1.53 -33.01 -20.78
C GLY A 483 -2.53 -32.32 -21.73
N PRO A 484 -3.84 -32.62 -21.62
CA PRO A 484 -4.87 -31.96 -22.40
C PRO A 484 -4.89 -30.43 -22.22
N TRP A 485 -4.72 -29.93 -20.99
CA TRP A 485 -4.75 -28.48 -20.70
C TRP A 485 -3.54 -27.73 -21.29
N ALA A 486 -2.34 -28.26 -21.11
CA ALA A 486 -1.12 -27.70 -21.70
C ALA A 486 -1.15 -27.78 -23.24
N GLY A 487 -1.79 -28.81 -23.80
CA GLY A 487 -1.96 -29.03 -25.24
C GLY A 487 -2.94 -28.08 -25.93
N LEU A 488 -3.79 -27.36 -25.19
CA LEU A 488 -4.60 -26.28 -25.75
C LEU A 488 -3.72 -25.17 -26.32
N SER A 489 -4.19 -24.48 -27.36
CA SER A 489 -3.53 -23.27 -27.82
C SER A 489 -3.57 -22.17 -26.74
N GLY A 490 -2.61 -21.25 -26.76
CA GLY A 490 -2.64 -20.08 -25.87
C GLY A 490 -3.96 -19.29 -25.95
N HIS A 491 -4.60 -19.27 -27.13
CA HIS A 491 -5.91 -18.64 -27.33
C HIS A 491 -7.04 -19.36 -26.58
N GLU A 492 -7.08 -20.69 -26.61
CA GLU A 492 -8.11 -21.47 -25.92
C GLU A 492 -8.01 -21.30 -24.41
N ARG A 493 -6.80 -21.39 -23.83
CA ARG A 493 -6.58 -21.10 -22.41
C ARG A 493 -7.02 -19.69 -22.05
N ALA A 494 -6.63 -18.68 -22.86
CA ALA A 494 -7.03 -17.29 -22.65
C ALA A 494 -8.56 -17.10 -22.59
N ARG A 495 -9.32 -17.85 -23.40
CA ARG A 495 -10.79 -17.81 -23.36
C ARG A 495 -11.36 -18.32 -22.03
N HIS A 496 -10.81 -19.39 -21.46
CA HIS A 496 -11.23 -19.88 -20.15
C HIS A 496 -10.92 -18.85 -19.04
N LEU A 497 -9.70 -18.30 -18.99
CA LEU A 497 -9.34 -17.26 -18.02
C LEU A 497 -10.22 -16.00 -18.15
N TYR A 498 -10.51 -15.58 -19.39
CA TYR A 498 -11.44 -14.48 -19.63
C TYR A 498 -12.87 -14.80 -19.15
N ALA A 499 -13.37 -16.02 -19.38
CA ALA A 499 -14.67 -16.45 -18.89
C ALA A 499 -14.72 -16.45 -17.35
N LEU A 500 -13.69 -16.95 -16.68
CA LEU A 500 -13.55 -16.87 -15.22
C LEU A 500 -13.60 -15.42 -14.72
N ALA A 501 -12.86 -14.51 -15.37
CA ALA A 501 -12.90 -13.08 -15.03
C ALA A 501 -14.32 -12.48 -15.17
N ARG A 502 -15.10 -12.96 -16.14
CA ARG A 502 -16.49 -12.54 -16.36
C ARG A 502 -17.44 -13.10 -15.31
N GLU A 503 -17.30 -14.36 -14.93
CA GLU A 503 -18.12 -14.97 -13.89
C GLU A 503 -17.80 -14.38 -12.50
N LEU A 504 -16.51 -14.15 -12.19
CA LEU A 504 -16.09 -13.41 -10.99
C LEU A 504 -16.75 -12.03 -10.91
N LYS A 505 -16.82 -11.28 -12.02
CA LYS A 505 -17.53 -9.99 -12.05
C LYS A 505 -19.05 -10.14 -11.89
N LYS A 506 -19.65 -11.16 -12.50
CA LYS A 506 -21.09 -11.45 -12.41
C LYS A 506 -21.51 -11.79 -10.98
N HIS A 507 -20.67 -12.53 -10.27
CA HIS A 507 -20.90 -12.98 -8.89
C HIS A 507 -20.17 -12.13 -7.83
N ALA A 508 -19.58 -10.98 -8.21
CA ALA A 508 -18.69 -10.20 -7.34
C ALA A 508 -19.29 -9.82 -5.97
N ARG A 509 -20.59 -9.53 -5.92
CA ARG A 509 -21.25 -9.19 -4.64
C ARG A 509 -21.40 -10.41 -3.73
N LEU A 510 -21.67 -11.59 -4.29
CA LEU A 510 -21.74 -12.83 -3.52
C LEU A 510 -20.37 -13.15 -2.91
N PHE A 511 -19.32 -13.13 -3.73
CA PHE A 511 -17.94 -13.28 -3.26
C PHE A 511 -17.57 -12.28 -2.17
N ALA A 512 -17.87 -11.00 -2.37
CA ALA A 512 -17.52 -9.96 -1.41
C ALA A 512 -18.20 -10.14 -0.04
N VAL A 513 -19.48 -10.53 -0.05
CA VAL A 513 -20.27 -10.78 1.17
C VAL A 513 -19.80 -12.03 1.88
N LEU A 514 -19.60 -13.13 1.15
CA LEU A 514 -19.11 -14.39 1.71
C LEU A 514 -17.71 -14.22 2.31
N GLU A 515 -16.80 -13.54 1.61
CA GLU A 515 -15.45 -13.22 2.12
C GLU A 515 -15.53 -12.39 3.41
N ALA A 516 -16.39 -11.37 3.47
CA ALA A 516 -16.54 -10.54 4.67
C ALA A 516 -17.15 -11.31 5.85
N MET A 517 -17.99 -12.31 5.59
CA MET A 517 -18.56 -13.19 6.62
C MET A 517 -17.52 -14.19 7.15
N ASP A 518 -16.80 -14.88 6.25
CA ASP A 518 -15.85 -15.95 6.57
C ASP A 518 -14.55 -15.40 7.17
N ASN A 519 -14.06 -14.24 6.69
CA ASN A 519 -12.80 -13.65 7.17
C ASN A 519 -12.98 -12.59 8.28
N GLY A 520 -14.10 -11.88 8.32
CA GLY A 520 -14.33 -10.78 9.27
C GLY A 520 -13.90 -9.39 8.80
N LYS A 521 -13.24 -9.27 7.63
CA LYS A 521 -12.87 -7.98 7.03
C LYS A 521 -14.07 -7.14 6.58
N PRO A 522 -14.00 -5.79 6.64
CA PRO A 522 -15.06 -4.92 6.18
C PRO A 522 -15.45 -5.16 4.72
N ILE A 523 -16.74 -5.30 4.43
CA ILE A 523 -17.31 -5.54 3.10
C ILE A 523 -16.91 -4.50 2.05
N ARG A 524 -16.52 -3.30 2.49
CA ARG A 524 -16.02 -2.25 1.60
C ARG A 524 -14.66 -2.63 1.02
N GLU A 525 -13.80 -3.24 1.82
CA GLU A 525 -12.50 -3.73 1.37
C GLU A 525 -12.66 -4.84 0.33
N THR A 526 -13.48 -5.86 0.63
CA THR A 526 -13.71 -6.97 -0.31
C THR A 526 -14.36 -6.54 -1.62
N ARG A 527 -15.33 -5.63 -1.55
CA ARG A 527 -16.06 -5.13 -2.72
C ARG A 527 -15.25 -4.15 -3.57
N ASP A 528 -14.51 -3.24 -2.93
CA ASP A 528 -13.85 -2.14 -3.64
C ASP A 528 -12.37 -2.44 -3.96
N LEU A 529 -11.77 -3.49 -3.37
CA LEU A 529 -10.38 -3.90 -3.58
C LEU A 529 -10.22 -5.38 -3.98
N ASP A 530 -10.58 -6.34 -3.11
CA ASP A 530 -10.28 -7.77 -3.35
C ASP A 530 -10.95 -8.26 -4.64
N THR A 531 -12.27 -8.13 -4.76
CA THR A 531 -13.02 -8.65 -5.91
C THR A 531 -12.67 -7.97 -7.25
N PRO A 532 -12.46 -6.63 -7.34
CA PRO A 532 -11.91 -6.02 -8.54
C PRO A 532 -10.51 -6.51 -8.91
N LEU A 533 -9.61 -6.67 -7.93
CA LEU A 533 -8.25 -7.17 -8.17
C LEU A 533 -8.27 -8.64 -8.62
N VAL A 534 -9.08 -9.49 -8.00
CA VAL A 534 -9.29 -10.89 -8.41
C VAL A 534 -9.69 -10.95 -9.89
N ALA A 535 -10.72 -10.21 -10.29
CA ALA A 535 -11.12 -10.16 -11.69
C ALA A 535 -9.98 -9.62 -12.59
N ARG A 536 -9.25 -8.58 -12.14
CA ARG A 536 -8.10 -8.02 -12.85
C ARG A 536 -6.99 -9.05 -13.07
N HIS A 537 -6.70 -9.92 -12.10
CA HIS A 537 -5.71 -11.00 -12.26
C HIS A 537 -6.10 -11.96 -13.38
N PHE A 538 -7.35 -12.46 -13.40
CA PHE A 538 -7.80 -13.35 -14.47
C PHE A 538 -7.84 -12.65 -15.85
N TYR A 539 -8.27 -11.38 -15.92
CA TYR A 539 -8.20 -10.61 -17.18
C TYR A 539 -6.79 -10.43 -17.69
N HIS A 540 -5.85 -10.06 -16.81
CA HIS A 540 -4.47 -9.81 -17.19
C HIS A 540 -3.78 -11.10 -17.66
N HIS A 541 -3.96 -12.18 -16.90
CA HIS A 541 -3.33 -13.47 -17.20
C HIS A 541 -3.96 -14.18 -18.40
N ALA A 542 -5.22 -13.90 -18.75
CA ALA A 542 -5.77 -14.30 -20.05
C ALA A 542 -4.93 -13.75 -21.22
N GLY A 543 -4.44 -12.50 -21.11
CA GLY A 543 -3.53 -11.91 -22.09
C GLY A 543 -2.19 -12.64 -22.16
N TRP A 544 -1.63 -13.04 -21.02
CA TRP A 544 -0.39 -13.82 -20.99
C TRP A 544 -0.53 -15.22 -21.57
N ALA A 545 -1.66 -15.90 -21.34
CA ALA A 545 -1.96 -17.17 -22.00
C ALA A 545 -1.95 -17.01 -23.53
N GLN A 546 -2.58 -15.95 -24.04
CA GLN A 546 -2.64 -15.63 -25.47
C GLN A 546 -1.26 -15.33 -26.09
N LEU A 547 -0.32 -14.80 -25.29
CA LEU A 547 1.01 -14.38 -25.73
C LEU A 547 2.13 -15.39 -25.42
N MET A 548 1.83 -16.44 -24.65
CA MET A 548 2.83 -17.37 -24.09
C MET A 548 3.78 -17.92 -25.15
N GLU A 549 3.26 -18.46 -26.26
CA GLU A 549 4.06 -19.07 -27.33
C GLU A 549 5.05 -18.09 -27.99
N LYS A 550 4.73 -16.79 -28.00
CA LYS A 550 5.56 -15.73 -28.61
C LYS A 550 6.56 -15.15 -27.62
N GLU A 551 6.09 -14.79 -26.43
CA GLU A 551 6.89 -14.06 -25.43
C GLU A 551 7.77 -14.99 -24.57
N PHE A 552 7.45 -16.28 -24.55
CA PHE A 552 8.12 -17.33 -23.77
C PHE A 552 8.42 -18.57 -24.62
N SER A 553 8.82 -18.40 -25.88
CA SER A 553 9.01 -19.50 -26.85
C SER A 553 9.99 -20.61 -26.43
N GLY A 554 10.96 -20.30 -25.57
CA GLY A 554 11.91 -21.26 -24.97
C GLY A 554 11.45 -21.89 -23.65
N TYR A 555 10.20 -21.68 -23.24
CA TYR A 555 9.65 -22.17 -21.97
C TYR A 555 8.38 -23.00 -22.19
N GLU A 556 8.09 -23.83 -21.21
CA GLU A 556 6.88 -24.65 -21.11
C GLU A 556 6.36 -24.68 -19.66
N PRO A 557 5.10 -25.11 -19.41
CA PRO A 557 4.57 -25.22 -18.07
C PRO A 557 5.43 -26.15 -17.19
N VAL A 558 5.45 -25.91 -15.88
CA VAL A 558 6.12 -26.82 -14.93
C VAL A 558 5.38 -28.15 -14.74
N GLY A 559 4.05 -28.15 -14.87
CA GLY A 559 3.20 -29.34 -14.65
C GLY A 559 2.06 -29.05 -13.68
N VAL A 560 1.94 -29.85 -12.63
CA VAL A 560 0.94 -29.70 -11.56
C VAL A 560 1.49 -28.80 -10.45
N ALA A 561 0.71 -27.81 -10.03
CA ALA A 561 1.07 -26.91 -8.92
C ALA A 561 0.24 -27.20 -7.66
N GLY A 562 0.90 -27.62 -6.59
CA GLY A 562 0.35 -27.62 -5.23
C GLY A 562 0.43 -26.22 -4.62
N GLN A 563 -0.70 -25.66 -4.20
CA GLN A 563 -0.81 -24.27 -3.78
C GLN A 563 -1.46 -24.20 -2.40
N VAL A 564 -0.80 -23.53 -1.46
CA VAL A 564 -1.31 -23.34 -0.09
C VAL A 564 -1.34 -21.83 0.20
N ILE A 565 -2.51 -21.32 0.61
CA ILE A 565 -2.76 -19.88 0.78
C ILE A 565 -3.19 -19.52 2.21
N PRO A 566 -2.93 -18.29 2.69
CA PRO A 566 -3.29 -17.84 4.02
C PRO A 566 -4.74 -17.35 4.08
N TRP A 567 -5.18 -17.03 5.30
CA TRP A 567 -6.55 -16.66 5.62
C TRP A 567 -6.87 -15.17 5.44
N ASN A 568 -5.88 -14.30 5.23
CA ASN A 568 -6.09 -12.86 5.33
C ASN A 568 -6.69 -12.21 4.07
N PHE A 569 -6.37 -12.71 2.89
CA PHE A 569 -7.04 -12.33 1.63
C PHE A 569 -7.38 -13.59 0.81
N PRO A 570 -8.30 -14.45 1.30
CA PRO A 570 -8.52 -15.80 0.76
C PRO A 570 -8.71 -15.81 -0.76
N LEU A 571 -9.67 -15.02 -1.27
CA LEU A 571 -10.00 -14.99 -2.68
C LEU A 571 -8.90 -14.33 -3.53
N LEU A 572 -8.25 -13.28 -3.02
CA LEU A 572 -7.18 -12.59 -3.74
C LEU A 572 -5.90 -13.43 -3.83
N MET A 573 -5.51 -14.11 -2.74
CA MET A 573 -4.36 -15.01 -2.72
C MET A 573 -4.59 -16.22 -3.63
N MET A 574 -5.81 -16.76 -3.64
CA MET A 574 -6.21 -17.76 -4.64
C MET A 574 -5.98 -17.23 -6.07
N ALA A 575 -6.46 -16.02 -6.39
CA ALA A 575 -6.29 -15.44 -7.73
C ALA A 575 -4.81 -15.20 -8.11
N TRP A 576 -3.98 -14.79 -7.14
CA TRP A 576 -2.53 -14.60 -7.33
C TRP A 576 -1.80 -15.89 -7.71
N LYS A 577 -2.27 -17.03 -7.22
CA LYS A 577 -1.66 -18.34 -7.51
C LYS A 577 -2.29 -19.05 -8.71
N VAL A 578 -3.62 -19.11 -8.77
CA VAL A 578 -4.36 -19.87 -9.79
C VAL A 578 -4.26 -19.21 -11.16
N ALA A 579 -4.43 -17.89 -11.27
CA ALA A 579 -4.45 -17.20 -12.56
C ALA A 579 -3.14 -17.37 -13.38
N PRO A 580 -1.93 -17.15 -12.83
CA PRO A 580 -0.70 -17.38 -13.59
C PRO A 580 -0.44 -18.86 -13.87
N ALA A 581 -0.79 -19.78 -12.96
CA ALA A 581 -0.66 -21.22 -13.17
C ALA A 581 -1.47 -21.68 -14.40
N LEU A 582 -2.76 -21.35 -14.43
CA LEU A 582 -3.63 -21.69 -15.55
C LEU A 582 -3.20 -21.02 -16.85
N ALA A 583 -2.78 -19.75 -16.80
CA ALA A 583 -2.34 -19.03 -18.00
C ALA A 583 -1.11 -19.65 -18.66
N THR A 584 -0.18 -20.12 -17.85
CA THR A 584 1.04 -20.79 -18.30
C THR A 584 0.84 -22.27 -18.64
N GLY A 585 -0.39 -22.80 -18.52
CA GLY A 585 -0.72 -24.18 -18.91
C GLY A 585 -0.47 -25.23 -17.82
N ASN A 586 -0.45 -24.82 -16.55
CA ASN A 586 -0.38 -25.72 -15.40
C ASN A 586 -1.78 -26.03 -14.86
N THR A 587 -1.94 -27.17 -14.21
CA THR A 587 -3.11 -27.53 -13.39
C THR A 587 -2.81 -27.34 -11.91
N VAL A 588 -3.85 -27.26 -11.09
CA VAL A 588 -3.74 -26.80 -9.69
C VAL A 588 -4.42 -27.77 -8.71
N VAL A 589 -3.72 -28.02 -7.60
CA VAL A 589 -4.30 -28.50 -6.33
C VAL A 589 -4.15 -27.37 -5.31
N LEU A 590 -5.26 -26.74 -4.95
CA LEU A 590 -5.29 -25.61 -4.03
C LEU A 590 -5.82 -26.03 -2.66
N LYS A 591 -5.14 -25.58 -1.61
CA LYS A 591 -5.61 -25.68 -0.22
C LYS A 591 -5.79 -24.28 0.38
N PRO A 592 -7.03 -23.81 0.61
CA PRO A 592 -7.28 -22.58 1.34
C PRO A 592 -6.97 -22.73 2.82
N ALA A 593 -6.79 -21.62 3.54
CA ALA A 593 -6.61 -21.66 4.98
C ALA A 593 -7.87 -22.22 5.69
N PRO A 594 -7.71 -22.95 6.81
CA PRO A 594 -8.83 -23.61 7.50
C PRO A 594 -9.88 -22.61 8.01
N TYR A 595 -9.47 -21.41 8.40
CA TYR A 595 -10.37 -20.37 8.91
C TYR A 595 -11.19 -19.66 7.83
N THR A 596 -10.84 -19.81 6.55
CA THR A 596 -11.48 -19.06 5.46
C THR A 596 -11.62 -19.89 4.17
N PRO A 597 -12.30 -21.04 4.19
CA PRO A 597 -12.37 -21.94 3.04
C PRO A 597 -13.41 -21.52 1.99
N LEU A 598 -14.44 -20.74 2.37
CA LEU A 598 -15.71 -20.73 1.65
C LEU A 598 -15.64 -20.06 0.27
N THR A 599 -14.84 -19.00 0.12
CA THR A 599 -14.74 -18.32 -1.18
C THR A 599 -13.90 -19.07 -2.21
N ALA A 600 -12.96 -19.91 -1.78
CA ALA A 600 -12.24 -20.83 -2.66
C ALA A 600 -13.17 -21.94 -3.19
N LEU A 601 -14.04 -22.47 -2.31
CA LEU A 601 -15.07 -23.45 -2.66
C LEU A 601 -16.11 -22.87 -3.63
N LEU A 602 -16.60 -21.66 -3.36
CA LEU A 602 -17.47 -20.93 -4.29
C LEU A 602 -16.78 -20.68 -5.64
N PHE A 603 -15.49 -20.33 -5.64
CA PHE A 603 -14.74 -20.16 -6.88
C PHE A 603 -14.65 -21.46 -7.69
N ALA A 604 -14.45 -22.61 -7.03
CA ALA A 604 -14.41 -23.91 -7.68
C ALA A 604 -15.72 -24.23 -8.42
N GLU A 605 -16.86 -24.01 -7.75
CA GLU A 605 -18.19 -24.18 -8.33
C GLU A 605 -18.42 -23.24 -9.53
N VAL A 606 -18.04 -21.96 -9.38
CA VAL A 606 -18.14 -20.97 -10.45
C VAL A 606 -17.23 -21.32 -11.63
N ALA A 607 -16.02 -21.84 -11.37
CA ALA A 607 -15.09 -22.26 -12.40
C ALA A 607 -15.60 -23.45 -13.21
N ALA A 608 -16.21 -24.43 -12.53
CA ALA A 608 -16.90 -25.55 -13.17
C ALA A 608 -18.06 -25.05 -14.05
N GLY A 609 -18.91 -24.17 -13.51
CA GLY A 609 -20.02 -23.56 -14.24
C GLY A 609 -19.59 -22.71 -15.45
N ALA A 610 -18.38 -22.16 -15.41
CA ALA A 610 -17.76 -21.43 -16.53
C ALA A 610 -17.16 -22.35 -17.62
N GLY A 611 -17.19 -23.67 -17.40
CA GLY A 611 -16.65 -24.66 -18.33
C GLY A 611 -15.13 -24.80 -18.27
N LEU A 612 -14.51 -24.57 -17.11
CA LEU A 612 -13.12 -24.98 -16.90
C LEU A 612 -13.05 -26.53 -16.98
N PRO A 613 -12.09 -27.12 -17.71
CA PRO A 613 -12.03 -28.58 -17.84
C PRO A 613 -11.85 -29.30 -16.49
N GLU A 614 -12.45 -30.49 -16.36
CA GLU A 614 -12.35 -31.35 -15.17
C GLU A 614 -10.87 -31.58 -14.81
N GLY A 615 -10.53 -31.48 -13.51
CA GLY A 615 -9.18 -31.68 -12.99
C GLY A 615 -8.21 -30.51 -13.18
N VAL A 616 -8.53 -29.47 -13.97
CA VAL A 616 -7.63 -28.32 -14.14
C VAL A 616 -7.47 -27.50 -12.85
N LEU A 617 -8.55 -27.43 -12.06
CA LEU A 617 -8.58 -26.87 -10.73
C LEU A 617 -9.18 -27.90 -9.78
N ASN A 618 -8.48 -28.18 -8.69
CA ASN A 618 -8.92 -29.02 -7.59
C ASN A 618 -8.73 -28.23 -6.29
N VAL A 619 -9.71 -28.27 -5.41
CA VAL A 619 -9.70 -27.56 -4.13
C VAL A 619 -9.95 -28.57 -3.01
N VAL A 620 -8.96 -28.71 -2.13
CA VAL A 620 -9.01 -29.56 -0.95
C VAL A 620 -8.96 -28.69 0.30
N THR A 621 -9.84 -28.93 1.27
CA THR A 621 -9.90 -28.21 2.55
C THR A 621 -9.31 -29.04 3.67
N GLY A 622 -8.89 -28.40 4.76
CA GLY A 622 -8.38 -29.11 5.94
C GLY A 622 -7.36 -28.32 6.77
N GLY A 623 -6.73 -28.99 7.73
CA GLY A 623 -5.75 -28.41 8.65
C GLY A 623 -4.32 -28.30 8.11
N ASP A 624 -3.35 -28.27 9.03
CA ASP A 624 -1.91 -28.25 8.71
C ASP A 624 -1.45 -29.58 8.08
N GLU A 625 -2.04 -30.70 8.49
CA GLU A 625 -1.73 -32.04 7.96
C GLU A 625 -2.08 -32.13 6.46
N THR A 626 -3.24 -31.63 6.05
CA THR A 626 -3.61 -31.49 4.63
C THR A 626 -2.63 -30.59 3.86
N GLY A 627 -2.20 -29.49 4.47
CA GLY A 627 -1.21 -28.60 3.86
C GLY A 627 0.14 -29.30 3.62
N ALA A 628 0.60 -30.07 4.61
CA ALA A 628 1.80 -30.91 4.49
C ALA A 628 1.63 -32.00 3.42
N ALA A 629 0.45 -32.62 3.34
CA ALA A 629 0.12 -33.59 2.30
C ALA A 629 0.21 -32.97 0.90
N VAL A 630 -0.31 -31.75 0.68
CA VAL A 630 -0.21 -31.04 -0.62
C VAL A 630 1.26 -30.76 -0.99
N VAL A 631 2.09 -30.40 -0.01
CA VAL A 631 3.53 -30.16 -0.22
C VAL A 631 4.25 -31.46 -0.61
N ASN A 632 3.86 -32.59 0.00
CA ASN A 632 4.48 -33.90 -0.20
C ASN A 632 3.97 -34.66 -1.43
N ALA A 633 2.75 -34.40 -1.89
CA ALA A 633 2.12 -35.03 -3.05
C ALA A 633 2.97 -34.95 -4.33
N ASP A 634 2.67 -35.79 -5.32
CA ASP A 634 3.36 -35.77 -6.62
C ASP A 634 2.94 -34.58 -7.50
N VAL A 635 3.39 -33.39 -7.10
CA VAL A 635 3.27 -32.12 -7.82
C VAL A 635 4.63 -31.64 -8.27
N ASP A 636 4.69 -30.82 -9.33
CA ASP A 636 5.95 -30.31 -9.91
C ASP A 636 6.37 -28.97 -9.31
N LYS A 637 5.41 -28.25 -8.72
CA LYS A 637 5.63 -26.98 -8.05
C LYS A 637 4.85 -26.90 -6.76
N VAL A 638 5.48 -26.31 -5.74
CA VAL A 638 4.81 -25.82 -4.53
C VAL A 638 4.84 -24.29 -4.53
N ALA A 639 3.69 -23.68 -4.30
CA ALA A 639 3.57 -22.23 -4.09
C ALA A 639 2.87 -21.97 -2.76
N PHE A 640 3.58 -21.38 -1.80
CA PHE A 640 3.08 -21.14 -0.46
C PHE A 640 3.08 -19.64 -0.15
N THR A 641 2.04 -19.19 0.53
CA THR A 641 2.00 -17.88 1.19
C THR A 641 1.61 -18.08 2.65
N GLY A 642 2.37 -17.53 3.59
CA GLY A 642 2.11 -17.69 5.03
C GLY A 642 3.29 -17.27 5.89
N SER A 643 3.46 -17.87 7.08
CA SER A 643 4.53 -17.48 8.01
C SER A 643 5.90 -17.96 7.54
N THR A 644 6.96 -17.22 7.91
CA THR A 644 8.34 -17.60 7.61
C THR A 644 8.69 -18.98 8.18
N GLU A 645 8.20 -19.31 9.38
CA GLU A 645 8.53 -20.59 10.02
C GLU A 645 7.95 -21.78 9.25
N VAL A 646 6.71 -21.69 8.77
CA VAL A 646 6.13 -22.72 7.90
C VAL A 646 6.89 -22.76 6.56
N GLY A 647 7.32 -21.61 6.03
CA GLY A 647 8.19 -21.55 4.86
C GLY A 647 9.50 -22.34 5.02
N ARG A 648 10.12 -22.29 6.21
CA ARG A 648 11.32 -23.11 6.55
C ARG A 648 11.00 -24.60 6.52
N VAL A 649 9.87 -24.99 7.12
CA VAL A 649 9.40 -26.39 7.11
C VAL A 649 9.19 -26.88 5.68
N ILE A 650 8.51 -26.10 4.84
CA ILE A 650 8.25 -26.45 3.44
C ILE A 650 9.56 -26.56 2.65
N ARG A 651 10.50 -25.62 2.78
CA ARG A 651 11.79 -25.69 2.08
C ARG A 651 12.54 -26.98 2.41
N ARG A 652 12.51 -27.40 3.68
CA ARG A 652 13.14 -28.66 4.09
C ARG A 652 12.40 -29.87 3.54
N ALA A 653 11.07 -29.88 3.58
CA ALA A 653 10.24 -30.98 3.07
C ALA A 653 10.39 -31.17 1.55
N THR A 654 10.59 -30.09 0.78
CA THR A 654 10.77 -30.17 -0.68
C THR A 654 12.23 -30.33 -1.12
N ALA A 655 13.20 -30.33 -0.20
CA ALA A 655 14.61 -30.41 -0.54
C ALA A 655 14.96 -31.70 -1.28
N GLY A 656 15.66 -31.59 -2.41
CA GLY A 656 16.06 -32.73 -3.24
C GLY A 656 14.95 -33.32 -4.10
N THR A 657 13.73 -32.78 -4.09
CA THR A 657 12.59 -33.39 -4.83
C THR A 657 12.47 -32.95 -6.30
N GLY A 658 13.33 -32.02 -6.74
CA GLY A 658 13.22 -31.37 -8.05
C GLY A 658 12.03 -30.42 -8.20
N LYS A 659 11.17 -30.28 -7.17
CA LYS A 659 10.00 -29.39 -7.19
C LYS A 659 10.44 -27.94 -7.29
N ARG A 660 9.77 -27.15 -8.14
CA ARG A 660 9.87 -25.69 -8.05
C ARG A 660 9.22 -25.19 -6.78
N LEU A 661 9.79 -24.16 -6.18
CA LEU A 661 9.28 -23.59 -4.92
C LEU A 661 9.27 -22.07 -4.99
N SER A 662 8.12 -21.47 -4.68
CA SER A 662 7.99 -20.04 -4.43
C SER A 662 7.33 -19.83 -3.06
N LEU A 663 7.90 -18.92 -2.27
CA LEU A 663 7.53 -18.66 -0.89
C LEU A 663 7.30 -17.17 -0.70
N GLU A 664 6.07 -16.79 -0.37
CA GLU A 664 5.73 -15.42 0.03
C GLU A 664 5.46 -15.41 1.53
N LEU A 665 6.41 -14.87 2.31
CA LEU A 665 6.45 -15.05 3.76
C LEU A 665 6.14 -13.74 4.51
N GLY A 666 6.46 -13.71 5.81
CA GLY A 666 6.16 -12.58 6.69
C GLY A 666 6.86 -11.27 6.30
N GLY A 667 6.36 -10.16 6.83
CA GLY A 667 6.94 -8.84 6.56
C GLY A 667 6.67 -7.79 7.64
N LYS A 668 7.74 -7.15 8.13
CA LYS A 668 7.65 -5.99 9.04
C LYS A 668 7.90 -4.67 8.32
N SER A 669 7.03 -4.38 7.34
CA SER A 669 7.24 -3.37 6.31
C SER A 669 7.37 -1.95 6.89
N PRO A 670 8.43 -1.18 6.54
CA PRO A 670 8.61 0.19 7.02
C PRO A 670 7.68 1.18 6.33
N TYR A 671 7.24 2.18 7.09
CA TYR A 671 6.50 3.33 6.61
C TYR A 671 7.27 4.60 6.96
N VAL A 672 8.04 5.15 6.01
CA VAL A 672 8.99 6.24 6.24
C VAL A 672 8.37 7.59 5.89
N VAL A 673 8.37 8.53 6.84
CA VAL A 673 7.81 9.88 6.67
C VAL A 673 8.87 10.93 6.95
N PHE A 674 9.27 11.65 5.89
CA PHE A 674 10.18 12.79 5.96
C PHE A 674 9.46 14.09 6.35
N ASP A 675 10.23 15.07 6.81
CA ASP A 675 9.71 16.36 7.29
C ASP A 675 8.96 17.17 6.22
N ASP A 676 9.32 16.99 4.96
CA ASP A 676 8.74 17.65 3.80
C ASP A 676 7.52 16.94 3.19
N ALA A 677 7.11 15.80 3.75
CA ALA A 677 5.99 15.01 3.27
C ALA A 677 4.64 15.76 3.36
N ASP A 678 3.69 15.43 2.48
CA ASP A 678 2.27 15.69 2.75
C ASP A 678 1.80 14.82 3.94
N GLN A 679 1.94 15.37 5.15
CA GLN A 679 1.60 14.68 6.38
C GLN A 679 0.13 14.25 6.46
N GLU A 680 -0.80 15.00 5.85
CA GLU A 680 -2.22 14.61 5.86
C GLU A 680 -2.47 13.43 4.91
N GLY A 681 -1.80 13.44 3.75
CA GLY A 681 -1.77 12.31 2.83
C GLY A 681 -1.14 11.07 3.47
N ALA A 682 -0.02 11.23 4.16
CA ALA A 682 0.68 10.16 4.87
C ALA A 682 -0.16 9.59 6.02
N VAL A 683 -0.88 10.40 6.80
CA VAL A 683 -1.77 9.85 7.84
C VAL A 683 -2.90 9.01 7.24
N GLU A 684 -3.55 9.44 6.16
CA GLU A 684 -4.58 8.62 5.51
C GLU A 684 -3.98 7.38 4.81
N GLY A 685 -2.77 7.50 4.26
CA GLY A 685 -2.02 6.37 3.72
C GLY A 685 -1.72 5.34 4.79
N LEU A 686 -1.21 5.77 5.95
CA LEU A 686 -0.91 4.93 7.09
C LEU A 686 -2.14 4.18 7.60
N VAL A 687 -3.31 4.83 7.61
CA VAL A 687 -4.56 4.15 7.96
C VAL A 687 -4.85 2.99 7.01
N ASN A 688 -4.67 3.20 5.71
CA ASN A 688 -4.83 2.14 4.70
C ASN A 688 -3.68 1.12 4.73
N ALA A 689 -2.61 1.37 5.48
CA ALA A 689 -1.46 0.48 5.62
C ALA A 689 -1.59 -0.45 6.83
N ILE A 690 -2.15 0.00 7.95
CA ILE A 690 -2.15 -0.77 9.21
C ILE A 690 -3.54 -1.10 9.77
N TRP A 691 -4.57 -0.30 9.49
CA TRP A 691 -5.94 -0.62 9.93
C TRP A 691 -6.82 -1.19 8.81
N PHE A 692 -6.33 -1.13 7.57
CA PHE A 692 -6.79 -1.97 6.46
C PHE A 692 -6.64 -3.45 6.84
N ASN A 693 -7.66 -4.27 6.57
CA ASN A 693 -7.77 -5.66 7.02
C ASN A 693 -7.43 -5.90 8.51
N GLN A 694 -7.66 -4.92 9.39
CA GLN A 694 -7.29 -4.99 10.80
C GLN A 694 -5.79 -5.28 11.01
N GLY A 695 -4.93 -4.84 10.07
CA GLY A 695 -3.48 -5.07 10.12
C GLY A 695 -3.04 -6.49 9.80
N GLN A 696 -3.98 -7.38 9.42
CA GLN A 696 -3.74 -8.75 8.97
C GLN A 696 -3.25 -8.73 7.51
N VAL A 697 -2.13 -8.06 7.25
CA VAL A 697 -1.60 -7.79 5.90
C VAL A 697 -0.09 -7.97 5.92
N CYS A 698 0.44 -8.83 5.05
CA CYS A 698 1.89 -9.11 4.98
C CYS A 698 2.74 -7.85 4.70
N CYS A 699 2.18 -6.88 3.97
CA CYS A 699 2.83 -5.61 3.67
C CYS A 699 2.35 -4.44 4.55
N ALA A 700 1.75 -4.71 5.71
CA ALA A 700 1.26 -3.67 6.59
C ALA A 700 2.35 -2.65 6.93
N GLY A 701 2.01 -1.35 6.90
CA GLY A 701 2.88 -0.24 7.33
C GLY A 701 3.05 -0.20 8.86
N SER A 702 3.26 -1.37 9.47
CA SER A 702 3.20 -1.63 10.91
C SER A 702 4.42 -1.08 11.67
N ARG A 703 5.42 -0.57 10.96
CA ARG A 703 6.60 0.09 11.52
C ARG A 703 6.76 1.49 10.94
N LEU A 704 6.19 2.47 11.62
CA LEU A 704 6.28 3.88 11.28
C LEU A 704 7.65 4.43 11.68
N LEU A 705 8.37 4.99 10.71
CA LEU A 705 9.60 5.74 10.90
C LEU A 705 9.30 7.20 10.54
N VAL A 706 9.32 8.11 11.51
CA VAL A 706 9.01 9.54 11.30
C VAL A 706 10.21 10.41 11.64
N GLN A 707 10.49 11.41 10.82
CA GLN A 707 11.59 12.33 11.09
C GLN A 707 11.34 13.14 12.38
N GLU A 708 12.34 13.26 13.23
CA GLU A 708 12.26 13.81 14.60
C GLU A 708 11.64 15.22 14.63
N SER A 709 11.89 16.05 13.60
CA SER A 709 11.37 17.42 13.48
C SER A 709 9.84 17.50 13.36
N ILE A 710 9.17 16.42 12.96
CA ILE A 710 7.71 16.36 12.77
C ILE A 710 7.02 15.27 13.60
N ALA A 711 7.76 14.53 14.43
CA ALA A 711 7.27 13.33 15.13
C ALA A 711 6.03 13.60 16.00
N ASP A 712 6.12 14.50 16.96
CA ASP A 712 5.02 14.82 17.87
C ASP A 712 3.74 15.31 17.14
N PRO A 713 3.81 16.34 16.26
CA PRO A 713 2.62 16.79 15.54
C PRO A 713 2.09 15.75 14.56
N PHE A 714 2.93 14.87 14.01
CA PHE A 714 2.48 13.78 13.15
C PHE A 714 1.74 12.71 13.94
N LEU A 715 2.30 12.25 15.07
CA LEU A 715 1.67 11.24 15.92
C LEU A 715 0.34 11.74 16.50
N GLU A 716 0.21 13.03 16.79
CA GLU A 716 -1.08 13.58 17.21
C GLU A 716 -2.16 13.51 16.12
N LYS A 717 -1.77 13.74 14.85
CA LYS A 717 -2.67 13.51 13.71
C LYS A 717 -3.06 12.04 13.58
N VAL A 718 -2.12 11.12 13.83
CA VAL A 718 -2.38 9.67 13.83
C VAL A 718 -3.39 9.31 14.92
N ARG A 719 -3.17 9.71 16.19
CA ARG A 719 -4.10 9.44 17.31
C ARG A 719 -5.50 9.96 17.02
N ARG A 720 -5.63 11.21 16.57
CA ARG A 720 -6.91 11.80 16.17
C ARG A 720 -7.58 11.03 15.04
N ARG A 721 -6.80 10.49 14.11
CA ARG A 721 -7.36 9.70 13.00
C ARG A 721 -7.79 8.30 13.46
N MET A 722 -7.06 7.69 14.40
CA MET A 722 -7.43 6.44 15.06
C MET A 722 -8.77 6.57 15.79
N SER A 723 -8.99 7.66 16.53
CA SER A 723 -10.24 7.90 17.27
C SER A 723 -11.49 8.09 16.39
N LYS A 724 -11.34 8.11 15.05
CA LYS A 724 -12.42 8.21 14.07
C LYS A 724 -12.70 6.90 13.33
N LEU A 725 -11.96 5.83 13.63
CA LEU A 725 -12.16 4.51 13.04
C LEU A 725 -13.36 3.84 13.71
N ARG A 726 -14.34 3.42 12.91
CA ARG A 726 -15.51 2.67 13.38
C ARG A 726 -15.18 1.18 13.42
N VAL A 727 -15.34 0.57 14.59
CA VAL A 727 -15.18 -0.88 14.80
C VAL A 727 -16.58 -1.53 14.79
N GLY A 728 -16.77 -2.67 14.14
CA GLY A 728 -18.07 -3.37 14.16
C GLY A 728 -18.24 -4.44 13.08
N ASP A 729 -19.49 -4.86 12.84
CA ASP A 729 -19.84 -5.93 11.89
C ASP A 729 -19.25 -5.68 10.50
N SER A 730 -18.60 -6.71 9.96
CA SER A 730 -17.97 -6.73 8.65
C SER A 730 -18.93 -6.36 7.51
N LEU A 731 -20.24 -6.63 7.64
CA LEU A 731 -21.22 -6.31 6.60
C LEU A 731 -21.72 -4.85 6.64
N ASP A 732 -21.45 -4.06 7.68
CA ASP A 732 -21.75 -2.63 7.67
C ASP A 732 -20.72 -1.88 6.83
N LYS A 733 -21.15 -1.32 5.69
CA LYS A 733 -20.30 -0.50 4.80
C LYS A 733 -19.73 0.74 5.51
N GLY A 734 -20.31 1.13 6.64
CA GLY A 734 -19.86 2.23 7.49
C GLY A 734 -18.70 1.87 8.42
N VAL A 735 -18.38 0.59 8.61
CA VAL A 735 -17.29 0.10 9.47
C VAL A 735 -15.93 0.27 8.78
N ASP A 736 -14.90 0.45 9.59
CA ASP A 736 -13.51 0.64 9.17
C ASP A 736 -12.59 -0.49 9.65
N ILE A 737 -12.90 -1.08 10.80
CA ILE A 737 -12.17 -2.19 11.43
C ILE A 737 -13.18 -3.29 11.75
N GLY A 738 -13.02 -4.45 11.11
CA GLY A 738 -13.79 -5.66 11.40
C GLY A 738 -13.22 -6.46 12.57
N ALA A 739 -13.60 -7.73 12.66
CA ALA A 739 -13.07 -8.65 13.67
C ALA A 739 -11.73 -9.25 13.22
N ILE A 740 -10.88 -9.60 14.19
CA ILE A 740 -9.74 -10.49 14.00
C ILE A 740 -10.27 -11.87 13.62
N ILE A 741 -9.56 -12.58 12.75
CA ILE A 741 -10.04 -13.82 12.14
C ILE A 741 -10.46 -14.90 13.15
N ASP A 742 -9.75 -15.04 14.26
CA ASP A 742 -9.90 -16.16 15.19
C ASP A 742 -9.37 -15.77 16.59
N PRO A 743 -9.91 -16.35 17.69
CA PRO A 743 -9.39 -16.12 19.04
C PRO A 743 -7.89 -16.40 19.20
N VAL A 744 -7.33 -17.40 18.52
CA VAL A 744 -5.88 -17.70 18.57
C VAL A 744 -5.05 -16.53 18.05
N GLN A 745 -5.53 -15.88 16.98
CA GLN A 745 -4.85 -14.71 16.42
C GLN A 745 -5.01 -13.49 17.35
N TYR A 746 -6.17 -13.33 18.00
CA TYR A 746 -6.38 -12.30 19.01
C TYR A 746 -5.36 -12.44 20.15
N GLU A 747 -5.21 -13.64 20.71
CA GLU A 747 -4.26 -13.93 21.80
C GLU A 747 -2.81 -13.70 21.36
N THR A 748 -2.47 -14.05 20.12
CA THR A 748 -1.15 -13.78 19.54
C THR A 748 -0.84 -12.29 19.48
N ILE A 749 -1.80 -11.47 19.03
CA ILE A 749 -1.67 -10.01 18.98
C ILE A 749 -1.48 -9.45 20.39
N GLU A 750 -2.32 -9.87 21.33
CA GLU A 750 -2.25 -9.40 22.73
C GLU A 750 -0.91 -9.74 23.37
N GLY A 751 -0.43 -10.98 23.20
CA GLY A 751 0.87 -11.40 23.73
C GLY A 751 2.05 -10.55 23.22
N TRP A 752 2.03 -10.15 21.94
CA TRP A 752 3.05 -9.22 21.42
C TRP A 752 2.93 -7.81 22.00
N VAL A 753 1.72 -7.32 22.20
CA VAL A 753 1.49 -5.99 22.80
C VAL A 753 1.95 -5.98 24.26
N GLU A 754 1.61 -7.00 25.04
CA GLU A 754 2.09 -7.19 26.41
C GLU A 754 3.62 -7.23 26.48
N GLN A 755 4.25 -8.04 25.63
CA GLN A 755 5.73 -8.10 25.55
C GLN A 755 6.34 -6.74 25.22
N GLY A 756 5.73 -5.97 24.31
CA GLY A 756 6.18 -4.62 23.99
C GLY A 756 6.08 -3.66 25.18
N LEU A 757 5.00 -3.75 25.97
CA LEU A 757 4.81 -2.96 27.19
C LEU A 757 5.86 -3.31 28.26
N ASP A 758 6.16 -4.60 28.43
CA ASP A 758 7.20 -5.09 29.35
C ASP A 758 8.61 -4.59 28.95
N GLU A 759 8.85 -4.39 27.66
CA GLU A 759 10.06 -3.78 27.11
C GLU A 759 10.09 -2.24 27.20
N GLY A 760 9.03 -1.61 27.72
CA GLY A 760 8.95 -0.17 27.97
C GLY A 760 8.21 0.63 26.90
N ALA A 761 7.51 -0.03 25.96
CA ALA A 761 6.64 0.66 25.02
C ALA A 761 5.52 1.42 25.76
N LYS A 762 5.04 2.50 25.13
CA LYS A 762 3.86 3.25 25.56
C LYS A 762 2.74 3.00 24.58
N MET A 763 1.62 2.50 25.08
CA MET A 763 0.44 2.22 24.29
C MET A 763 -0.53 3.41 24.28
N TYR A 764 -1.13 3.64 23.11
CA TYR A 764 -2.32 4.44 22.92
C TYR A 764 -3.38 3.61 22.20
N GLN A 765 -4.57 3.56 22.78
CA GLN A 765 -5.80 3.07 22.17
C GLN A 765 -6.88 4.15 22.39
N PRO A 766 -7.82 4.34 21.45
CA PRO A 766 -8.96 5.24 21.69
C PRO A 766 -9.86 4.72 22.82
N ASP A 767 -10.22 5.56 23.77
CA ASP A 767 -11.13 5.20 24.89
C ASP A 767 -12.60 5.02 24.45
N VAL A 768 -12.96 5.61 23.31
CA VAL A 768 -14.32 5.64 22.75
C VAL A 768 -14.22 5.47 21.25
N PHE A 769 -14.94 4.48 20.71
CA PHE A 769 -15.09 4.29 19.27
C PHE A 769 -16.35 5.05 18.78
N PRO A 770 -16.29 5.74 17.63
CA PRO A 770 -17.47 6.42 17.08
C PRO A 770 -18.57 5.40 16.80
N GLU A 771 -19.77 5.62 17.37
CA GLU A 771 -21.02 4.86 17.21
C GLU A 771 -20.87 3.54 16.41
N ASN A 772 -20.76 2.41 17.12
CA ASN A 772 -20.42 1.06 16.64
C ASN A 772 -21.48 0.40 15.74
N GLY A 773 -22.03 1.12 14.75
CA GLY A 773 -23.07 0.59 13.85
C GLY A 773 -24.43 0.31 14.52
N GLY A 774 -24.56 0.53 15.83
CA GLY A 774 -25.78 0.42 16.62
C GLY A 774 -26.34 1.75 17.11
N ALA A 775 -27.62 1.75 17.50
CA ALA A 775 -28.35 2.95 17.95
C ALA A 775 -28.07 3.35 19.42
N GLU A 776 -27.32 2.56 20.18
CA GLU A 776 -26.98 2.80 21.59
C GLU A 776 -25.45 2.91 21.71
N GLY A 777 -24.92 4.12 21.56
CA GLY A 777 -23.49 4.42 21.49
C GLY A 777 -22.88 4.83 22.83
N ASP A 778 -22.42 3.86 23.61
CA ASP A 778 -21.48 4.10 24.73
C ASP A 778 -20.03 4.21 24.25
N GLY A 779 -19.74 3.72 23.04
CA GLY A 779 -18.43 3.74 22.40
C GLY A 779 -17.46 2.65 22.87
N ALA A 780 -17.95 1.62 23.58
CA ALA A 780 -17.18 0.43 23.92
C ALA A 780 -16.93 -0.47 22.70
N LEU A 781 -16.00 -1.43 22.75
CA LEU A 781 -15.92 -2.45 21.70
C LEU A 781 -17.17 -3.36 21.74
N PRO A 782 -17.62 -3.93 20.61
CA PRO A 782 -18.69 -4.93 20.64
C PRO A 782 -18.32 -6.10 21.58
N GLU A 783 -19.28 -6.56 22.39
CA GLU A 783 -19.06 -7.63 23.37
C GLU A 783 -18.90 -9.02 22.72
N ASP A 784 -19.62 -9.26 21.63
CA ASP A 784 -19.57 -10.50 20.86
C ASP A 784 -18.54 -10.40 19.72
N GLY A 785 -17.79 -11.48 19.46
CA GLY A 785 -16.82 -11.56 18.37
C GLY A 785 -15.39 -11.11 18.73
N CYS A 786 -14.46 -11.28 17.79
CA CYS A 786 -13.02 -11.06 18.03
C CYS A 786 -12.58 -9.61 17.69
N PHE A 787 -13.13 -8.60 18.35
CA PHE A 787 -12.79 -7.20 18.05
C PHE A 787 -11.56 -6.70 18.83
N TYR A 788 -10.48 -6.35 18.11
CA TYR A 788 -9.27 -5.79 18.72
C TYR A 788 -9.16 -4.27 18.46
N PRO A 789 -8.84 -3.44 19.47
CA PRO A 789 -8.76 -2.00 19.31
C PRO A 789 -7.56 -1.57 18.43
N PRO A 790 -7.71 -0.58 17.53
CA PRO A 790 -6.57 0.03 16.84
C PRO A 790 -5.56 0.58 17.86
N THR A 791 -4.33 0.09 17.78
CA THR A 791 -3.30 0.28 18.81
C THR A 791 -2.07 0.97 18.24
N LEU A 792 -1.50 1.91 18.99
CA LEU A 792 -0.24 2.59 18.69
C LEU A 792 0.75 2.39 19.83
N LEU A 793 1.89 1.78 19.53
CA LEU A 793 3.04 1.64 20.42
C LEU A 793 4.11 2.67 20.07
N THR A 794 4.54 3.44 21.07
CA THR A 794 5.61 4.44 20.98
C THR A 794 6.67 4.15 22.05
N ASN A 795 7.75 4.94 22.10
CA ASN A 795 8.83 4.75 23.06
C ASN A 795 9.50 3.37 22.97
N VAL A 796 9.66 2.87 21.74
CA VAL A 796 10.33 1.60 21.45
C VAL A 796 11.73 1.85 20.89
N GLY A 797 12.68 0.98 21.24
CA GLY A 797 14.02 0.98 20.63
C GLY A 797 14.09 0.07 19.40
N PRO A 798 15.09 0.23 18.51
CA PRO A 798 15.23 -0.60 17.31
C PRO A 798 15.35 -2.10 17.57
N ALA A 799 15.80 -2.51 18.77
CA ALA A 799 15.96 -3.90 19.18
C ALA A 799 14.73 -4.49 19.91
N SER A 800 13.66 -3.70 20.09
CA SER A 800 12.43 -4.18 20.73
C SER A 800 11.74 -5.26 19.90
N THR A 801 11.14 -6.25 20.56
CA THR A 801 10.49 -7.39 19.92
C THR A 801 9.38 -6.94 18.97
N VAL A 802 8.54 -5.98 19.37
CA VAL A 802 7.45 -5.45 18.51
C VAL A 802 7.95 -4.69 17.27
N VAL A 803 9.23 -4.30 17.24
CA VAL A 803 9.89 -3.69 16.07
C VAL A 803 10.42 -4.76 15.10
N GLN A 804 10.87 -5.90 15.62
CA GLN A 804 11.54 -6.96 14.84
C GLN A 804 10.57 -8.05 14.38
N GLU A 805 9.58 -8.39 15.20
CA GLU A 805 8.63 -9.48 14.96
C GLU A 805 7.36 -9.00 14.26
N GLU A 806 6.75 -9.90 13.49
CA GLU A 806 5.47 -9.68 12.81
C GLU A 806 4.31 -9.90 13.80
N ILE A 807 3.55 -8.83 14.08
CA ILE A 807 2.41 -8.86 15.01
C ILE A 807 1.13 -9.36 14.32
N PHE A 808 0.95 -8.98 13.05
CA PHE A 808 -0.19 -9.37 12.21
C PHE A 808 -1.57 -9.04 12.82
N GLY A 809 -1.71 -7.79 13.27
CA GLY A 809 -2.92 -7.22 13.86
C GLY A 809 -2.92 -5.70 13.75
N PRO A 810 -3.94 -4.98 14.28
CA PRO A 810 -4.14 -3.55 14.06
C PRO A 810 -3.24 -2.69 14.96
N VAL A 811 -1.96 -3.07 15.07
CA VAL A 811 -0.94 -2.53 15.96
C VAL A 811 0.15 -1.83 15.16
N LEU A 812 0.25 -0.51 15.35
CA LEU A 812 1.27 0.33 14.77
C LEU A 812 2.41 0.55 15.76
N VAL A 813 3.66 0.37 15.33
CA VAL A 813 4.85 0.65 16.13
C VAL A 813 5.57 1.85 15.53
N ALA A 814 5.83 2.89 16.33
CA ALA A 814 6.42 4.13 15.86
C ALA A 814 7.81 4.42 16.47
N MET A 815 8.76 4.71 15.59
CA MET A 815 10.12 5.17 15.91
C MET A 815 10.43 6.47 15.17
N THR A 816 11.44 7.19 15.66
CA THR A 816 11.94 8.41 15.03
C THR A 816 13.29 8.20 14.36
N PHE A 817 13.63 9.07 13.42
CA PHE A 817 14.98 9.19 12.84
C PHE A 817 15.34 10.66 12.63
N ARG A 818 16.63 10.98 12.46
CA ARG A 818 17.15 12.34 12.29
C ARG A 818 17.50 12.64 10.84
N THR A 819 18.19 11.71 10.18
CA THR A 819 18.67 11.89 8.79
C THR A 819 18.10 10.85 7.84
N PRO A 820 18.08 11.13 6.52
CA PRO A 820 17.70 10.13 5.52
C PRO A 820 18.49 8.82 5.60
N GLU A 821 19.79 8.89 5.88
CA GLU A 821 20.63 7.71 6.02
C GLU A 821 20.21 6.85 7.21
N GLU A 822 19.93 7.47 8.36
CA GLU A 822 19.41 6.77 9.53
C GLU A 822 18.03 6.15 9.24
N ALA A 823 17.16 6.84 8.50
CA ALA A 823 15.86 6.28 8.10
C ALA A 823 16.02 5.00 7.27
N ILE A 824 16.95 4.99 6.30
CA ILE A 824 17.24 3.84 5.43
C ILE A 824 17.87 2.71 6.25
N GLU A 825 18.80 3.02 7.16
CA GLU A 825 19.42 2.03 8.05
C GLU A 825 18.38 1.36 8.93
N LEU A 826 17.54 2.15 9.62
CA LEU A 826 16.45 1.64 10.43
C LEU A 826 15.48 0.82 9.57
N ALA A 827 15.05 1.33 8.41
CA ALA A 827 14.15 0.61 7.50
C ALA A 827 14.71 -0.77 7.10
N ASN A 828 16.02 -0.88 6.90
CA ASN A 828 16.67 -2.13 6.49
C ASN A 828 17.06 -3.05 7.66
N ASN A 829 17.02 -2.56 8.91
CA ASN A 829 17.33 -3.29 10.13
C ASN A 829 16.19 -4.25 10.53
N THR A 830 16.01 -5.26 9.69
CA THR A 830 15.04 -6.35 9.86
C THR A 830 15.49 -7.53 9.00
N ARG A 831 15.17 -8.75 9.42
CA ARG A 831 15.39 -9.98 8.63
C ARG A 831 14.46 -10.08 7.40
N TYR A 832 13.40 -9.28 7.36
CA TYR A 832 12.42 -9.24 6.29
C TYR A 832 12.83 -8.32 5.12
N GLY A 833 12.09 -8.42 4.02
CA GLY A 833 12.31 -7.66 2.79
C GLY A 833 11.13 -7.72 1.81
N LEU A 834 9.89 -7.59 2.30
CA LEU A 834 8.67 -7.74 1.49
C LEU A 834 8.23 -6.45 0.80
N ALA A 835 7.80 -5.46 1.58
CA ALA A 835 7.30 -4.19 1.06
C ALA A 835 7.77 -2.99 1.90
N GLY A 836 7.49 -1.77 1.44
CA GLY A 836 7.75 -0.54 2.19
C GLY A 836 7.12 0.69 1.55
N SER A 837 7.03 1.78 2.31
CA SER A 837 6.46 3.05 1.85
C SER A 837 7.36 4.23 2.23
N VAL A 838 7.50 5.20 1.32
CA VAL A 838 8.30 6.41 1.51
C VAL A 838 7.44 7.64 1.21
N TRP A 839 7.43 8.60 2.13
CA TRP A 839 6.67 9.85 2.01
C TRP A 839 7.60 11.05 2.05
N SER A 840 7.70 11.74 0.92
CA SER A 840 8.45 12.99 0.74
C SER A 840 7.96 13.70 -0.52
N GLU A 841 7.88 15.03 -0.48
CA GLU A 841 7.57 15.85 -1.66
C GLU A 841 8.83 16.18 -2.49
N ASN A 842 10.01 15.87 -1.98
CA ASN A 842 11.27 15.98 -2.70
C ASN A 842 11.55 14.72 -3.53
N ILE A 843 11.50 14.87 -4.86
CA ILE A 843 11.74 13.78 -5.80
C ILE A 843 13.09 13.07 -5.60
N ASN A 844 14.16 13.80 -5.27
CA ASN A 844 15.48 13.20 -5.10
C ASN A 844 15.49 12.31 -3.86
N LEU A 845 15.00 12.83 -2.73
CA LEU A 845 14.93 12.11 -1.47
C LEU A 845 14.02 10.88 -1.56
N ALA A 846 12.82 11.05 -2.13
CA ALA A 846 11.85 9.99 -2.29
C ALA A 846 12.40 8.82 -3.12
N LEU A 847 13.00 9.12 -4.28
CA LEU A 847 13.54 8.08 -5.18
C LEU A 847 14.82 7.45 -4.63
N GLU A 848 15.70 8.22 -3.98
CA GLU A 848 16.89 7.67 -3.34
C GLU A 848 16.52 6.70 -2.21
N ALA A 849 15.62 7.09 -1.32
CA ALA A 849 15.15 6.23 -0.24
C ALA A 849 14.45 4.97 -0.78
N ALA A 850 13.55 5.11 -1.78
CA ALA A 850 12.87 3.97 -2.38
C ALA A 850 13.84 2.98 -3.07
N HIS A 851 14.92 3.49 -3.68
CA HIS A 851 15.95 2.64 -4.26
C HIS A 851 16.77 1.90 -3.19
N ARG A 852 17.14 2.57 -2.09
CA ARG A 852 18.05 2.02 -1.08
C ARG A 852 17.38 1.15 0.00
N ILE A 853 16.08 1.34 0.24
CA ILE A 853 15.31 0.49 1.16
C ILE A 853 15.14 -0.91 0.57
N LYS A 854 15.43 -1.93 1.36
CA LYS A 854 15.47 -3.34 0.96
C LYS A 854 14.07 -3.97 1.11
N ALA A 855 13.26 -3.84 0.07
CA ALA A 855 12.01 -4.59 -0.10
C ALA A 855 11.71 -4.92 -1.58
N GLY A 856 10.87 -5.92 -1.82
CA GLY A 856 10.44 -6.30 -3.17
C GLY A 856 9.38 -5.36 -3.79
N SER A 857 8.59 -4.65 -2.98
CA SER A 857 7.66 -3.61 -3.44
C SER A 857 7.81 -2.32 -2.63
N LEU A 858 8.10 -1.20 -3.28
CA LEU A 858 8.25 0.11 -2.64
C LEU A 858 7.26 1.11 -3.21
N TRP A 859 6.51 1.80 -2.34
CA TRP A 859 5.54 2.81 -2.75
C TRP A 859 5.99 4.22 -2.34
N VAL A 860 6.05 5.13 -3.30
CA VAL A 860 6.33 6.56 -3.07
C VAL A 860 5.01 7.31 -2.90
N ASN A 861 4.85 8.06 -1.81
CA ASN A 861 3.65 8.86 -1.48
C ASN A 861 2.34 8.07 -1.60
N GLY A 862 2.39 6.79 -1.22
CA GLY A 862 1.29 5.83 -1.27
C GLY A 862 1.68 4.52 -0.61
N THR A 863 0.75 3.56 -0.56
CA THR A 863 0.97 2.24 0.07
C THR A 863 -0.09 1.27 -0.42
N ASN A 864 0.20 -0.04 -0.36
CA ASN A 864 -0.75 -1.11 -0.68
C ASN A 864 -1.38 -0.97 -2.07
N PHE A 865 -0.58 -0.51 -3.03
CA PHE A 865 -0.97 -0.53 -4.43
C PHE A 865 -0.62 -1.88 -5.05
N PHE A 866 -1.61 -2.50 -5.67
CA PHE A 866 -1.51 -3.79 -6.33
C PHE A 866 -2.11 -3.70 -7.73
N ASP A 867 -1.48 -4.38 -8.69
CA ASP A 867 -2.04 -4.61 -10.02
C ASP A 867 -1.48 -5.93 -10.54
N ALA A 868 -2.28 -6.69 -11.27
CA ALA A 868 -1.84 -7.94 -11.87
C ALA A 868 -0.62 -7.81 -12.81
N ALA A 869 -0.34 -6.60 -13.32
CA ALA A 869 0.82 -6.30 -14.16
C ALA A 869 2.13 -6.03 -13.39
N SER A 870 2.06 -5.83 -12.07
CA SER A 870 3.23 -5.64 -11.21
C SER A 870 3.47 -6.89 -10.39
N GLY A 871 4.67 -7.45 -10.48
CA GLY A 871 5.09 -8.49 -9.55
C GLY A 871 5.05 -8.02 -8.10
N PHE A 872 4.73 -8.92 -7.18
CA PHE A 872 4.83 -8.73 -5.74
C PHE A 872 5.61 -9.90 -5.17
N GLY A 873 6.53 -9.65 -4.24
CA GLY A 873 7.11 -10.72 -3.45
C GLY A 873 8.41 -10.35 -2.76
N GLY A 874 8.82 -11.16 -1.79
CA GLY A 874 9.90 -10.84 -0.85
C GLY A 874 11.31 -11.19 -1.29
N TYR A 875 12.27 -10.80 -0.44
CA TYR A 875 13.61 -11.38 -0.35
C TYR A 875 14.06 -11.37 1.12
N ARG A 876 15.24 -11.95 1.40
CA ARG A 876 15.67 -12.34 2.76
C ARG A 876 14.67 -13.34 3.35
N GLU A 877 14.27 -13.19 4.61
CA GLU A 877 13.31 -14.09 5.26
C GLU A 877 11.84 -13.85 4.89
N SER A 878 11.56 -12.85 4.06
CA SER A 878 10.24 -12.70 3.42
C SER A 878 10.02 -13.67 2.25
N GLY A 879 10.98 -14.56 1.99
CA GLY A 879 10.88 -15.61 0.97
C GLY A 879 11.45 -15.21 -0.39
N TYR A 880 11.03 -15.89 -1.43
CA TYR A 880 11.53 -15.70 -2.81
C TYR A 880 10.53 -16.22 -3.84
N GLY A 881 10.66 -15.71 -5.06
CA GLY A 881 9.65 -15.82 -6.11
C GLY A 881 8.91 -14.50 -6.28
N ARG A 882 8.07 -14.37 -7.30
CA ARG A 882 7.18 -13.23 -7.49
C ARG A 882 5.80 -13.70 -7.91
N GLU A 883 4.77 -13.01 -7.46
CA GLU A 883 3.38 -13.22 -7.86
C GLU A 883 2.88 -12.01 -8.67
N GLY A 884 2.23 -12.26 -9.80
CA GLY A 884 1.83 -11.21 -10.74
C GLY A 884 2.97 -10.71 -11.64
N GLY A 885 2.60 -9.81 -12.55
CA GLY A 885 3.48 -9.29 -13.58
C GLY A 885 3.98 -10.35 -14.57
N ARG A 886 4.95 -9.94 -15.39
CA ARG A 886 5.65 -10.89 -16.28
C ARG A 886 6.59 -11.79 -15.48
N GLU A 887 7.11 -11.26 -14.39
CA GLU A 887 8.09 -11.86 -13.52
C GLU A 887 7.52 -13.13 -12.86
N GLY A 888 6.30 -13.06 -12.33
CA GLY A 888 5.67 -14.20 -11.68
C GLY A 888 5.30 -15.37 -12.60
N LEU A 889 5.27 -15.15 -13.93
CA LEU A 889 5.07 -16.26 -14.88
C LEU A 889 6.27 -17.19 -14.92
N PHE A 890 7.50 -16.69 -14.69
CA PHE A 890 8.69 -17.54 -14.65
C PHE A 890 8.68 -18.53 -13.48
N GLU A 891 7.86 -18.29 -12.44
CA GLU A 891 7.67 -19.22 -11.34
C GLU A 891 6.88 -20.47 -11.75
N TYR A 892 6.11 -20.38 -12.83
CA TYR A 892 5.24 -21.42 -13.38
C TYR A 892 5.73 -21.97 -14.72
N LEU A 893 6.94 -21.61 -15.13
CA LEU A 893 7.58 -22.01 -16.37
C LEU A 893 8.93 -22.69 -16.12
N ARG A 894 9.28 -23.65 -16.96
CA ARG A 894 10.62 -24.23 -17.05
C ARG A 894 11.18 -24.11 -18.49
N PRO A 895 12.52 -24.06 -18.67
CA PRO A 895 13.11 -24.16 -20.00
C PRO A 895 12.72 -25.47 -20.68
N LYS A 896 12.43 -25.45 -21.98
CA LYS A 896 12.00 -26.64 -22.73
C LYS A 896 13.03 -27.77 -22.80
N TRP A 897 14.31 -27.42 -22.72
CA TRP A 897 15.39 -28.41 -22.72
C TRP A 897 15.52 -29.14 -21.37
N LYS A 898 14.88 -28.62 -20.30
CA LYS A 898 15.06 -29.10 -18.94
C LYS A 898 13.78 -29.77 -18.42
N ASP A 899 13.83 -31.09 -18.31
CA ASP A 899 12.82 -31.86 -17.58
C ASP A 899 12.88 -31.62 -16.07
N ARG A 900 11.83 -32.04 -15.35
CA ARG A 900 11.82 -31.99 -13.88
C ARG A 900 12.80 -33.05 -13.37
N PRO A 901 13.80 -32.68 -12.56
CA PRO A 901 14.67 -33.64 -11.94
C PRO A 901 13.89 -34.58 -11.01
N GLN A 902 14.17 -35.88 -11.10
CA GLN A 902 13.64 -36.91 -10.20
C GLN A 902 14.81 -37.72 -9.62
N PRO A 903 15.61 -37.12 -8.74
CA PRO A 903 16.75 -37.82 -8.16
C PRO A 903 16.27 -38.97 -7.27
N ASP A 904 16.77 -40.17 -7.55
CA ASP A 904 16.53 -41.37 -6.75
C ASP A 904 17.43 -41.33 -5.51
N LEU A 905 16.92 -40.75 -4.43
CA LEU A 905 17.59 -40.65 -3.14
C LEU A 905 16.84 -41.52 -2.12
N PRO A 906 17.54 -42.25 -1.23
CA PRO A 906 16.87 -43.01 -0.18
C PRO A 906 15.99 -42.08 0.65
N ASP A 907 14.77 -42.54 0.95
CA ASP A 907 13.79 -41.80 1.77
C ASP A 907 14.48 -41.28 3.03
N ALA A 908 14.45 -39.96 3.20
CA ALA A 908 14.85 -39.34 4.46
C ALA A 908 13.91 -39.87 5.54
N GLU A 909 14.44 -40.22 6.73
CA GLU A 909 13.59 -40.50 7.88
C GLU A 909 12.52 -39.40 8.00
N SER A 910 11.27 -39.83 8.23
CA SER A 910 9.98 -39.17 7.99
C SER A 910 9.75 -37.75 8.57
N ASN A 911 10.77 -37.08 9.08
CA ASN A 911 10.66 -35.86 9.87
C ASN A 911 11.26 -34.62 9.19
N GLY A 912 11.66 -34.71 7.91
CA GLY A 912 12.07 -33.55 7.10
C GLY A 912 13.26 -32.75 7.64
N ARG A 913 13.95 -33.25 8.67
CA ARG A 913 15.22 -32.67 9.14
C ARG A 913 16.34 -33.34 8.35
N PRO A 914 17.36 -32.60 7.87
CA PRO A 914 18.65 -33.24 7.63
C PRO A 914 18.98 -34.01 8.91
N ALA A 915 19.38 -35.28 8.82
CA ALA A 915 19.86 -35.98 10.01
C ALA A 915 20.88 -35.06 10.69
N GLU A 916 20.66 -34.72 11.96
CA GLU A 916 21.64 -33.93 12.72
C GLU A 916 23.02 -34.65 12.70
N ASP A 917 22.99 -35.97 12.44
CA ASP A 917 24.12 -36.89 12.22
C ASP A 917 24.52 -37.10 10.73
N SER A 918 24.07 -36.28 9.77
CA SER A 918 24.51 -36.38 8.36
C SER A 918 26.01 -36.13 8.26
N ASP A 919 26.75 -37.14 7.75
CA ASP A 919 28.19 -37.05 7.46
C ASP A 919 28.49 -36.19 6.22
N TRP A 920 27.48 -35.61 5.57
CA TRP A 920 27.68 -34.73 4.43
C TRP A 920 28.46 -33.46 4.81
N GLY A 921 29.51 -33.19 4.05
CA GLY A 921 30.48 -32.13 4.34
C GLY A 921 31.41 -32.43 5.52
N ALA A 922 31.43 -33.65 6.04
CA ALA A 922 32.48 -34.09 6.95
C ALA A 922 33.81 -34.17 6.18
N HIS A 923 34.81 -33.41 6.62
CA HIS A 923 36.11 -33.36 5.99
C HIS A 923 37.19 -33.79 6.95
N THR A 924 38.07 -34.67 6.48
CA THR A 924 39.35 -34.94 7.12
C THR A 924 40.44 -34.45 6.19
N PRO A 925 41.26 -33.47 6.61
CA PRO A 925 42.35 -32.97 5.79
C PRO A 925 43.27 -34.08 5.29
N THR A 926 43.92 -33.82 4.16
CA THR A 926 44.76 -34.81 3.49
C THR A 926 45.92 -35.22 4.41
N ARG A 927 46.16 -36.53 4.55
CA ARG A 927 47.27 -37.06 5.35
C ARG A 927 48.57 -36.99 4.55
N PRO A 928 49.74 -36.85 5.22
CA PRO A 928 51.03 -36.99 4.56
C PRO A 928 51.13 -38.34 3.84
N ALA A 929 51.46 -38.32 2.55
CA ALA A 929 51.66 -39.51 1.74
C ALA A 929 53.15 -39.72 1.45
N LEU A 930 53.61 -40.97 1.45
CA LEU A 930 54.94 -41.32 0.95
C LEU A 930 54.97 -41.12 -0.58
N PRO A 931 56.12 -40.75 -1.17
CA PRO A 931 56.28 -40.73 -2.63
C PRO A 931 55.93 -42.12 -3.20
N ALA A 932 55.17 -42.18 -4.30
CA ALA A 932 54.84 -43.45 -4.94
C ALA A 932 56.12 -44.19 -5.36
N GLU A 933 56.16 -45.52 -5.18
CA GLU A 933 57.33 -46.36 -5.47
C GLU A 933 57.67 -46.45 -6.97
N ASP A 934 56.74 -46.02 -7.84
CA ASP A 934 56.83 -46.16 -9.29
C ASP A 934 57.02 -44.81 -9.99
N GLY A 935 58.25 -44.27 -9.96
CA GLY A 935 58.89 -43.44 -11.01
C GLY A 935 58.16 -42.27 -11.72
N GLY A 936 56.94 -41.88 -11.37
CA GLY A 936 56.12 -40.90 -12.07
C GLY A 936 56.19 -39.50 -11.44
N GLY A 937 57.23 -38.75 -11.78
CA GLY A 937 57.18 -37.28 -11.81
C GLY A 937 57.11 -36.54 -10.47
N ALA A 938 58.18 -36.61 -9.66
CA ALA A 938 58.59 -35.42 -8.90
C ALA A 938 59.19 -34.41 -9.90
N ALA A 939 58.35 -33.66 -10.61
CA ALA A 939 58.82 -32.66 -11.56
C ALA A 939 59.39 -31.45 -10.79
N ASP A 940 60.73 -31.38 -10.75
CA ASP A 940 61.64 -30.28 -10.36
C ASP A 940 61.97 -29.99 -8.88
N GLY A 941 61.41 -30.69 -7.89
CA GLY A 941 61.82 -30.49 -6.48
C GLY A 941 61.53 -29.09 -5.89
N ILE A 942 60.65 -28.31 -6.53
CA ILE A 942 60.18 -27.00 -6.08
C ILE A 942 58.72 -27.12 -5.64
N ASP A 943 58.38 -26.59 -4.46
CA ASP A 943 57.02 -26.48 -3.96
C ASP A 943 56.21 -25.50 -4.85
N ARG A 944 55.21 -26.04 -5.57
CA ARG A 944 54.29 -25.29 -6.44
C ARG A 944 52.88 -25.24 -5.85
N THR A 945 52.75 -25.28 -4.52
CA THR A 945 51.46 -25.22 -3.83
C THR A 945 50.76 -23.89 -4.08
N THR A 946 49.59 -23.95 -4.70
CA THR A 946 48.74 -22.77 -4.90
C THR A 946 48.04 -22.37 -3.60
N LYS A 947 47.57 -21.13 -3.56
CA LYS A 947 46.89 -20.51 -2.41
C LYS A 947 45.38 -20.42 -2.67
N LEU A 948 44.65 -19.82 -1.74
CA LEU A 948 43.29 -19.31 -1.95
C LEU A 948 43.36 -17.88 -2.52
N TYR A 949 42.26 -17.36 -3.06
CA TYR A 949 42.15 -15.96 -3.48
C TYR A 949 41.01 -15.28 -2.73
N ILE A 950 41.34 -14.43 -1.75
CA ILE A 950 40.37 -13.82 -0.84
C ILE A 950 40.70 -12.33 -0.70
N GLY A 951 39.71 -11.47 -0.91
CA GLY A 951 39.87 -10.03 -0.75
C GLY A 951 40.86 -9.40 -1.73
N GLY A 952 40.97 -9.94 -2.95
CA GLY A 952 41.89 -9.43 -3.98
C GLY A 952 43.36 -9.81 -3.75
N ALA A 953 43.63 -10.82 -2.91
CA ALA A 953 44.98 -11.28 -2.65
C ALA A 953 45.05 -12.79 -2.48
N GLN A 954 46.22 -13.37 -2.78
CA GLN A 954 46.45 -14.77 -2.49
C GLN A 954 46.66 -14.98 -0.98
N ARG A 955 45.93 -15.92 -0.37
CA ARG A 955 45.96 -16.24 1.07
C ARG A 955 46.27 -17.71 1.28
N ARG A 956 47.08 -18.04 2.28
CA ARG A 956 47.27 -19.44 2.69
C ARG A 956 45.96 -19.97 3.26
N PRO A 957 45.64 -21.27 3.08
CA PRO A 957 44.52 -21.86 3.80
C PRO A 957 44.79 -21.78 5.30
N ASP A 958 43.80 -21.41 6.10
CA ASP A 958 43.95 -21.28 7.55
C ASP A 958 44.40 -22.59 8.22
N GLY A 959 44.00 -23.74 7.66
CA GLY A 959 44.42 -25.06 8.14
C GLY A 959 45.84 -25.47 7.75
N ASP A 960 46.53 -24.71 6.89
CA ASP A 960 47.84 -25.04 6.31
C ASP A 960 47.89 -26.42 5.58
N TYR A 961 46.73 -26.94 5.16
CA TYR A 961 46.62 -28.18 4.39
C TYR A 961 46.57 -27.93 2.89
N SER A 962 46.97 -28.94 2.12
CA SER A 962 46.96 -28.87 0.66
C SER A 962 46.72 -30.24 0.04
N ARG A 963 46.01 -30.28 -1.08
CA ARG A 963 45.64 -31.49 -1.83
C ARG A 963 46.48 -31.62 -3.10
N VAL A 964 46.98 -32.82 -3.38
CA VAL A 964 47.67 -33.12 -4.63
C VAL A 964 46.64 -33.25 -5.75
N VAL A 965 46.82 -32.47 -6.81
CA VAL A 965 46.02 -32.55 -8.04
C VAL A 965 46.70 -33.53 -8.98
N ARG A 966 45.97 -34.54 -9.44
CA ARG A 966 46.50 -35.63 -10.27
C ARG A 966 45.96 -35.58 -11.69
N SER A 967 46.75 -36.06 -12.64
CA SER A 967 46.30 -36.34 -14.00
C SER A 967 45.40 -37.59 -14.00
N PRO A 968 44.68 -37.88 -15.10
CA PRO A 968 43.93 -39.12 -15.24
C PRO A 968 44.80 -40.38 -15.15
N ASP A 969 46.08 -40.26 -15.49
CA ASP A 969 47.08 -41.34 -15.39
C ASP A 969 47.65 -41.50 -13.97
N GLY A 970 47.26 -40.62 -13.03
CA GLY A 970 47.66 -40.66 -11.61
C GLY A 970 48.88 -39.80 -11.25
N ASP A 971 49.56 -39.22 -12.24
CA ASP A 971 50.73 -38.36 -12.05
C ASP A 971 50.37 -37.04 -11.34
N ALA A 972 51.28 -36.52 -10.52
CA ALA A 972 51.07 -35.23 -9.85
C ALA A 972 51.20 -34.06 -10.85
N VAL A 973 50.14 -33.26 -10.99
CA VAL A 973 50.10 -32.06 -11.85
C VAL A 973 50.46 -30.80 -11.05
N GLY A 974 50.10 -30.78 -9.77
CA GLY A 974 50.34 -29.66 -8.86
C GLY A 974 49.71 -29.91 -7.49
N THR A 975 49.66 -28.87 -6.67
CA THR A 975 49.11 -28.94 -5.32
C THR A 975 48.24 -27.71 -5.08
N ALA A 976 47.02 -27.92 -4.59
CA ALA A 976 46.04 -26.86 -4.30
C ALA A 976 45.82 -26.71 -2.80
N ALA A 977 45.62 -25.48 -2.33
CA ALA A 977 45.24 -25.22 -0.94
C ALA A 977 43.93 -25.96 -0.57
N ASP A 978 43.86 -26.48 0.64
CA ASP A 978 42.67 -27.14 1.18
C ASP A 978 42.01 -26.22 2.22
N GLY A 979 41.03 -25.45 1.76
CA GLY A 979 40.33 -24.46 2.58
C GLY A 979 39.43 -25.10 3.63
N ASN A 980 39.05 -24.31 4.63
CA ASN A 980 38.19 -24.71 5.73
C ASN A 980 37.07 -23.69 6.02
N ARG A 981 36.32 -23.91 7.11
CA ARG A 981 35.26 -23.00 7.57
C ARG A 981 35.71 -21.56 7.81
N LYS A 982 36.94 -21.35 8.31
CA LYS A 982 37.46 -20.00 8.53
C LYS A 982 37.80 -19.30 7.21
N ASP A 983 38.36 -20.01 6.25
CA ASP A 983 38.59 -19.44 4.92
C ASP A 983 37.28 -18.99 4.23
N ILE A 984 36.19 -19.75 4.42
CA ILE A 984 34.86 -19.33 3.97
C ILE A 984 34.38 -18.06 4.68
N ARG A 985 34.55 -17.97 6.01
CA ARG A 985 34.21 -16.76 6.76
C ARG A 985 34.97 -15.55 6.23
N ASP A 986 36.29 -15.68 6.08
CA ASP A 986 37.15 -14.60 5.58
C ASP A 986 36.77 -14.19 4.14
N ALA A 987 36.33 -15.15 3.31
CA ALA A 987 35.82 -14.89 1.97
C ALA A 987 34.46 -14.16 1.97
N VAL A 988 33.54 -14.52 2.88
CA VAL A 988 32.25 -13.83 3.04
C VAL A 988 32.44 -12.42 3.59
N GLU A 989 33.32 -12.23 4.57
CA GLU A 989 33.71 -10.91 5.08
C GLU A 989 34.27 -10.02 3.96
N ALA A 990 35.15 -10.58 3.11
CA ALA A 990 35.67 -9.88 1.94
C ALA A 990 34.58 -9.56 0.91
N ALA A 991 33.63 -10.48 0.69
CA ALA A 991 32.51 -10.27 -0.22
C ALA A 991 31.58 -9.13 0.25
N HIS A 992 31.37 -8.98 1.57
CA HIS A 992 30.63 -7.86 2.15
C HIS A 992 31.41 -6.55 2.13
N ALA A 993 32.73 -6.59 2.33
CA ALA A 993 33.59 -5.43 2.20
C ALA A 993 33.56 -4.83 0.77
N ALA A 994 33.31 -5.67 -0.24
CA ALA A 994 33.16 -5.29 -1.65
C ALA A 994 31.75 -4.84 -2.06
N ARG A 995 30.87 -4.49 -1.11
CA ARG A 995 29.48 -4.08 -1.39
C ARG A 995 29.35 -2.87 -2.31
N ASP A 996 30.38 -2.03 -2.42
CA ASP A 996 30.41 -0.91 -3.37
C ASP A 996 30.35 -1.38 -4.84
N TRP A 997 30.66 -2.64 -5.13
CA TRP A 997 30.53 -3.25 -6.45
C TRP A 997 29.10 -3.19 -7.01
N ALA A 998 28.10 -3.36 -6.13
CA ALA A 998 26.70 -3.22 -6.48
C ALA A 998 26.36 -1.78 -6.94
N ASP A 999 26.98 -0.79 -6.29
CA ASP A 999 26.77 0.64 -6.55
C ASP A 999 27.56 1.15 -7.77
N ARG A 1000 28.57 0.40 -8.25
CA ARG A 1000 29.29 0.76 -9.48
C ARG A 1000 28.35 0.77 -10.67
N THR A 1001 28.66 1.62 -11.65
CA THR A 1001 27.83 1.68 -12.85
C THR A 1001 27.90 0.34 -13.61
N PRO A 1002 26.80 -0.09 -14.25
CA PRO A 1002 26.82 -1.26 -15.13
C PRO A 1002 27.92 -1.23 -16.19
N HIS A 1003 28.24 -0.03 -16.70
CA HIS A 1003 29.33 0.18 -17.64
C HIS A 1003 30.71 -0.13 -17.04
N ASN A 1004 30.98 0.32 -15.81
CA ASN A 1004 32.25 0.01 -15.14
C ASN A 1004 32.41 -1.50 -14.94
N ARG A 1005 31.34 -2.20 -14.54
CA ARG A 1005 31.36 -3.66 -14.42
C ARG A 1005 31.63 -4.35 -15.75
N ALA A 1006 31.05 -3.85 -16.84
CA ALA A 1006 31.32 -4.35 -18.19
C ALA A 1006 32.80 -4.24 -18.56
N GLN A 1007 33.45 -3.09 -18.27
CA GLN A 1007 34.87 -2.89 -18.57
C GLN A 1007 35.75 -3.91 -17.84
N VAL A 1008 35.53 -4.10 -16.53
CA VAL A 1008 36.28 -5.08 -15.74
C VAL A 1008 36.11 -6.49 -16.33
N LEU A 1009 34.90 -6.89 -16.69
CA LEU A 1009 34.65 -8.19 -17.32
C LEU A 1009 35.33 -8.33 -18.69
N TYR A 1010 35.38 -7.26 -19.50
CA TYR A 1010 36.14 -7.27 -20.76
C TYR A 1010 37.65 -7.42 -20.51
N TYR A 1011 38.21 -6.78 -19.48
CA TYR A 1011 39.60 -6.96 -19.09
C TYR A 1011 39.89 -8.39 -18.64
N ILE A 1012 38.99 -9.01 -17.88
CA ILE A 1012 39.13 -10.43 -17.50
C ILE A 1012 39.15 -11.32 -18.75
N ALA A 1013 38.26 -11.07 -19.72
CA ALA A 1013 38.23 -11.82 -20.97
C ALA A 1013 39.52 -11.64 -21.79
N GLU A 1014 39.98 -10.39 -21.95
CA GLU A 1014 41.20 -10.04 -22.68
C GLU A 1014 42.44 -10.68 -22.04
N ASN A 1015 42.58 -10.55 -20.72
CA ASN A 1015 43.72 -11.10 -19.99
C ASN A 1015 43.70 -12.64 -19.93
N LEU A 1016 42.52 -13.28 -19.97
CA LEU A 1016 42.40 -14.73 -20.15
C LEU A 1016 42.84 -15.16 -21.55
N ASP A 1017 42.44 -14.42 -22.58
CA ASP A 1017 42.81 -14.72 -23.98
C ASP A 1017 44.31 -14.62 -24.23
N VAL A 1018 44.97 -13.58 -23.65
CA VAL A 1018 46.43 -13.42 -23.67
C VAL A 1018 47.16 -14.65 -23.10
N ARG A 1019 46.56 -15.33 -22.12
CA ARG A 1019 47.12 -16.53 -21.47
C ARG A 1019 46.49 -17.83 -21.99
N SER A 1020 45.79 -17.81 -23.12
CA SER A 1020 44.97 -18.94 -23.58
C SER A 1020 45.74 -20.26 -23.73
N GLU A 1021 46.95 -20.23 -24.29
CA GLU A 1021 47.80 -21.42 -24.44
C GLU A 1021 48.19 -22.04 -23.09
N GLU A 1022 48.44 -21.20 -22.07
CA GLU A 1022 48.78 -21.63 -20.72
C GLU A 1022 47.61 -22.36 -20.06
N PHE A 1023 46.42 -21.76 -20.10
CA PHE A 1023 45.20 -22.35 -19.56
C PHE A 1023 44.84 -23.66 -20.29
N ALA A 1024 44.96 -23.70 -21.63
CA ALA A 1024 44.75 -24.92 -22.39
C ALA A 1024 45.75 -26.00 -21.99
N GLY A 1025 47.03 -25.65 -21.79
CA GLY A 1025 48.04 -26.57 -21.27
C GLY A 1025 47.68 -27.13 -19.89
N ARG A 1026 47.24 -26.28 -18.96
CA ARG A 1026 46.81 -26.67 -17.62
C ARG A 1026 45.61 -27.63 -17.65
N LEU A 1027 44.59 -27.30 -18.43
CA LEU A 1027 43.38 -28.12 -18.56
C LEU A 1027 43.72 -29.51 -19.09
N ARG A 1028 44.59 -29.62 -20.09
CA ARG A 1028 45.06 -30.93 -20.59
C ARG A 1028 45.76 -31.74 -19.51
N ALA A 1029 46.63 -31.10 -18.72
CA ALA A 1029 47.39 -31.78 -17.68
C ALA A 1029 46.48 -32.36 -16.60
N MET A 1030 45.44 -31.63 -16.17
CA MET A 1030 44.51 -32.10 -15.15
C MET A 1030 43.48 -33.10 -15.67
N THR A 1031 42.92 -32.87 -16.86
CA THR A 1031 41.73 -33.61 -17.34
C THR A 1031 42.04 -34.69 -18.37
N GLY A 1032 43.26 -34.71 -18.93
CA GLY A 1032 43.62 -35.58 -20.07
C GLY A 1032 42.95 -35.19 -21.39
N ALA A 1033 42.26 -34.04 -21.46
CA ALA A 1033 41.59 -33.60 -22.67
C ALA A 1033 42.58 -33.43 -23.85
N SER A 1034 42.07 -33.65 -25.07
CA SER A 1034 42.84 -33.37 -26.28
C SER A 1034 43.21 -31.89 -26.36
N LYS A 1035 44.32 -31.55 -27.03
CA LYS A 1035 44.72 -30.13 -27.23
C LYS A 1035 43.58 -29.30 -27.82
N LYS A 1036 42.89 -29.85 -28.82
CA LYS A 1036 41.74 -29.20 -29.46
C LYS A 1036 40.61 -28.93 -28.46
N ALA A 1037 40.26 -29.90 -27.62
CA ALA A 1037 39.18 -29.76 -26.64
C ALA A 1037 39.51 -28.75 -25.53
N ALA A 1038 40.75 -28.76 -25.03
CA ALA A 1038 41.20 -27.82 -24.01
C ALA A 1038 41.30 -26.38 -24.56
N THR A 1039 41.86 -26.18 -25.75
CA THR A 1039 41.87 -24.87 -26.41
C THR A 1039 40.44 -24.36 -26.63
N ARG A 1040 39.54 -25.23 -27.09
CA ARG A 1040 38.13 -24.85 -27.28
C ARG A 1040 37.45 -24.43 -25.98
N GLU A 1041 37.73 -25.09 -24.86
CA GLU A 1041 37.17 -24.70 -23.56
C GLU A 1041 37.62 -23.30 -23.14
N VAL A 1042 38.89 -22.95 -23.38
CA VAL A 1042 39.41 -21.60 -23.10
C VAL A 1042 38.78 -20.57 -24.03
N GLU A 1043 38.71 -20.83 -25.34
CA GLU A 1043 38.04 -19.95 -26.32
C GLU A 1043 36.60 -19.65 -25.88
N GLN A 1044 35.83 -20.69 -25.52
CA GLN A 1044 34.46 -20.53 -25.04
C GLN A 1044 34.38 -19.79 -23.71
N SER A 1045 35.38 -19.95 -22.84
CA SER A 1045 35.44 -19.22 -21.56
C SER A 1045 35.63 -17.71 -21.78
N VAL A 1046 36.50 -17.35 -22.73
CA VAL A 1046 36.70 -15.97 -23.18
C VAL A 1046 35.40 -15.42 -23.78
N GLU A 1047 34.76 -16.15 -24.71
CA GLU A 1047 33.47 -15.77 -25.29
C GLU A 1047 32.39 -15.55 -24.21
N ARG A 1048 32.32 -16.42 -23.21
CA ARG A 1048 31.35 -16.33 -22.10
C ARG A 1048 31.56 -15.09 -21.22
N LEU A 1049 32.81 -14.70 -20.98
CA LEU A 1049 33.13 -13.46 -20.28
C LEU A 1049 32.77 -12.23 -21.12
N PHE A 1050 33.03 -12.23 -22.43
CA PHE A 1050 32.57 -11.19 -23.34
C PHE A 1050 31.03 -11.06 -23.34
N THR A 1051 30.30 -12.17 -23.34
CA THR A 1051 28.85 -12.20 -23.18
C THR A 1051 28.41 -11.60 -21.85
N SER A 1052 29.03 -12.00 -20.74
CA SER A 1052 28.70 -11.49 -19.41
C SER A 1052 28.95 -9.99 -19.30
N ALA A 1053 30.08 -9.52 -19.84
CA ALA A 1053 30.40 -8.10 -19.98
C ALA A 1053 29.34 -7.36 -20.81
N ALA A 1054 28.90 -7.95 -21.93
CA ALA A 1054 27.86 -7.35 -22.76
C ALA A 1054 26.53 -7.21 -22.01
N TRP A 1055 26.16 -8.18 -21.16
CA TRP A 1055 24.92 -8.14 -20.38
C TRP A 1055 24.95 -7.22 -19.16
N ALA A 1056 26.13 -6.82 -18.69
CA ALA A 1056 26.28 -5.99 -17.50
C ALA A 1056 25.39 -4.73 -17.56
N ASP A 1057 25.33 -4.05 -18.71
CA ASP A 1057 24.55 -2.82 -18.93
C ASP A 1057 23.33 -2.98 -19.87
N LYS A 1058 23.04 -4.20 -20.35
CA LYS A 1058 21.92 -4.48 -21.30
C LYS A 1058 20.74 -5.24 -20.69
N TYR A 1059 20.82 -5.62 -19.42
CA TYR A 1059 19.75 -6.32 -18.70
C TYR A 1059 19.03 -5.42 -17.69
N GLY A 1060 18.50 -4.28 -18.16
CA GLY A 1060 17.79 -3.29 -17.35
C GLY A 1060 16.40 -3.73 -16.86
N GLY A 1061 15.80 -2.89 -16.01
CA GLY A 1061 14.41 -3.03 -15.56
C GLY A 1061 13.38 -2.61 -16.62
N THR A 1062 12.10 -2.77 -16.29
CA THR A 1062 10.98 -2.40 -17.17
C THR A 1062 10.00 -1.45 -16.49
N VAL A 1063 9.36 -0.57 -17.26
CA VAL A 1063 8.20 0.19 -16.79
C VAL A 1063 6.96 -0.66 -17.01
N GLN A 1064 6.19 -0.91 -15.96
CA GLN A 1064 4.96 -1.70 -15.98
C GLN A 1064 3.74 -0.79 -16.10
N GLU A 1065 2.80 -1.19 -16.95
CA GLU A 1065 1.54 -0.48 -17.18
C GLU A 1065 0.46 -1.02 -16.22
N THR A 1066 0.10 -0.21 -15.23
CA THR A 1066 -0.92 -0.57 -14.22
C THR A 1066 -2.20 0.23 -14.41
N THR A 1067 -3.25 -0.15 -13.69
CA THR A 1067 -4.52 0.60 -13.66
C THR A 1067 -4.44 1.91 -12.86
N LEU A 1068 -3.36 2.14 -12.11
CA LEU A 1068 -3.12 3.37 -11.37
C LEU A 1068 -2.31 4.36 -12.22
N GLY A 1069 -2.63 5.65 -12.11
CA GLY A 1069 -1.87 6.71 -12.77
C GLY A 1069 -0.45 6.83 -12.20
N GLY A 1070 0.54 7.04 -13.08
CA GLY A 1070 1.96 7.14 -12.73
C GLY A 1070 2.81 6.05 -13.39
N PHE A 1071 3.94 5.72 -12.76
CA PHE A 1071 4.87 4.72 -13.26
C PHE A 1071 5.15 3.66 -12.20
N VAL A 1072 5.23 2.40 -12.63
CA VAL A 1072 5.78 1.32 -11.81
C VAL A 1072 7.04 0.82 -12.48
N VAL A 1073 8.16 0.89 -11.78
CA VAL A 1073 9.47 0.47 -12.31
C VAL A 1073 9.85 -0.86 -11.68
N ALA A 1074 9.87 -1.91 -12.49
CA ALA A 1074 10.43 -3.21 -12.13
C ALA A 1074 11.95 -3.14 -12.23
N HIS A 1075 12.58 -2.69 -11.15
CA HIS A 1075 14.03 -2.57 -11.02
C HIS A 1075 14.66 -3.93 -10.73
N ARG A 1076 15.83 -4.20 -11.33
CA ARG A 1076 16.59 -5.44 -11.14
C ARG A 1076 17.81 -5.16 -10.29
N GLU A 1077 17.75 -5.58 -9.04
CA GLU A 1077 18.82 -5.42 -8.06
C GLU A 1077 19.70 -6.67 -8.03
N PRO A 1078 21.01 -6.55 -7.70
CA PRO A 1078 21.80 -7.72 -7.34
C PRO A 1078 21.14 -8.44 -6.16
N VAL A 1079 21.37 -9.74 -6.10
CA VAL A 1079 20.97 -10.58 -4.95
C VAL A 1079 21.80 -10.19 -3.73
N GLY A 1080 23.12 -10.03 -3.88
CA GLY A 1080 24.05 -9.70 -2.81
C GLY A 1080 25.30 -10.57 -2.87
N VAL A 1081 25.58 -11.31 -1.79
CA VAL A 1081 26.66 -12.32 -1.72
C VAL A 1081 26.14 -13.66 -2.23
N VAL A 1082 26.78 -14.19 -3.28
CA VAL A 1082 26.41 -15.48 -3.90
C VAL A 1082 27.51 -16.51 -3.67
N GLY A 1083 27.18 -17.60 -2.96
CA GLY A 1083 28.02 -18.79 -2.88
C GLY A 1083 27.84 -19.65 -4.13
N ILE A 1084 28.93 -20.09 -4.77
CA ILE A 1084 28.88 -20.88 -6.00
C ILE A 1084 29.78 -22.11 -5.86
N ALA A 1085 29.20 -23.32 -5.88
CA ALA A 1085 29.94 -24.56 -6.01
C ALA A 1085 29.91 -25.05 -7.46
N CYS A 1086 31.08 -25.06 -8.10
CA CYS A 1086 31.23 -25.41 -9.51
C CYS A 1086 31.33 -26.93 -9.74
N PRO A 1087 30.94 -27.41 -10.94
CA PRO A 1087 31.00 -28.83 -11.28
C PRO A 1087 32.42 -29.30 -11.59
N ASP A 1088 32.55 -30.62 -11.75
CA ASP A 1088 33.82 -31.26 -12.05
C ASP A 1088 34.17 -31.22 -13.54
N GLU A 1089 33.16 -31.28 -14.41
CA GLU A 1089 33.31 -31.08 -15.84
C GLU A 1089 33.59 -29.62 -16.21
N LYS A 1090 34.29 -29.43 -17.34
CA LYS A 1090 34.55 -28.10 -17.93
C LYS A 1090 35.05 -27.10 -16.88
N PRO A 1091 36.12 -27.42 -16.13
CA PRO A 1091 36.47 -26.74 -14.89
C PRO A 1091 36.78 -25.24 -15.06
N LEU A 1092 37.16 -24.79 -16.26
CA LEU A 1092 37.28 -23.36 -16.55
C LEU A 1092 35.96 -22.76 -17.06
N LEU A 1093 35.34 -23.40 -18.05
CA LEU A 1093 34.15 -22.86 -18.72
C LEU A 1093 32.93 -22.80 -17.80
N ALA A 1094 32.68 -23.83 -16.99
CA ALA A 1094 31.58 -23.84 -16.04
C ALA A 1094 31.79 -22.78 -14.94
N PHE A 1095 33.03 -22.62 -14.46
CA PHE A 1095 33.40 -21.59 -13.49
C PHE A 1095 33.05 -20.19 -14.03
N VAL A 1096 33.53 -19.83 -15.23
CA VAL A 1096 33.26 -18.50 -15.78
C VAL A 1096 31.79 -18.30 -16.16
N SER A 1097 31.09 -19.37 -16.59
CA SER A 1097 29.66 -19.32 -16.92
C SER A 1097 28.79 -19.04 -15.69
N LEU A 1098 29.22 -19.42 -14.49
CA LEU A 1098 28.53 -19.12 -13.24
C LEU A 1098 28.97 -17.77 -12.66
N VAL A 1099 30.28 -17.54 -12.53
CA VAL A 1099 30.81 -16.33 -11.87
C VAL A 1099 30.59 -15.07 -12.71
N GLY A 1100 30.79 -15.14 -14.03
CA GLY A 1100 30.67 -14.01 -14.96
C GLY A 1100 29.33 -13.26 -14.87
N PRO A 1101 28.18 -13.92 -15.07
CA PRO A 1101 26.89 -13.26 -14.99
C PRO A 1101 26.56 -12.76 -13.58
N ALA A 1102 27.00 -13.45 -12.52
CA ALA A 1102 26.79 -12.98 -11.15
C ALA A 1102 27.46 -11.63 -10.91
N ILE A 1103 28.76 -11.50 -11.23
CA ILE A 1103 29.47 -10.22 -11.03
C ILE A 1103 29.07 -9.15 -12.04
N ALA A 1104 28.63 -9.52 -13.26
CA ALA A 1104 28.07 -8.57 -14.23
C ALA A 1104 26.85 -7.83 -13.68
N ARG A 1105 26.05 -8.52 -12.86
CA ARG A 1105 24.85 -7.98 -12.21
C ARG A 1105 25.11 -7.30 -10.87
N GLY A 1106 26.37 -7.19 -10.45
CA GLY A 1106 26.76 -6.45 -9.24
C GLY A 1106 26.81 -7.28 -7.95
N ASN A 1107 26.76 -8.60 -8.05
CA ASN A 1107 26.94 -9.49 -6.90
C ASN A 1107 28.43 -9.65 -6.57
N SER A 1108 28.75 -9.89 -5.31
CA SER A 1108 30.04 -10.47 -4.91
C SER A 1108 29.90 -11.98 -4.75
N VAL A 1109 30.97 -12.71 -5.04
CA VAL A 1109 30.94 -14.16 -5.19
C VAL A 1109 31.98 -14.83 -4.30
N VAL A 1110 31.57 -15.90 -3.62
CA VAL A 1110 32.48 -16.89 -3.02
C VAL A 1110 32.35 -18.18 -3.83
N ALA A 1111 33.34 -18.45 -4.67
CA ALA A 1111 33.34 -19.57 -5.59
C ALA A 1111 34.22 -20.72 -5.08
N LEU A 1112 33.65 -21.92 -5.11
CA LEU A 1112 34.34 -23.19 -4.92
C LEU A 1112 34.55 -23.80 -6.31
N PRO A 1113 35.79 -23.76 -6.85
CA PRO A 1113 36.05 -24.31 -8.18
C PRO A 1113 35.97 -25.84 -8.15
N SER A 1114 36.10 -26.46 -9.33
CA SER A 1114 36.16 -27.92 -9.48
C SER A 1114 37.13 -28.54 -8.46
N GLN A 1115 36.63 -29.45 -7.62
CA GLN A 1115 37.43 -30.17 -6.63
C GLN A 1115 38.55 -31.03 -7.26
N PRO A 1116 38.31 -31.83 -8.31
CA PRO A 1116 39.37 -32.61 -8.95
C PRO A 1116 40.29 -31.76 -9.85
N HIS A 1117 39.82 -30.63 -10.37
CA HIS A 1117 40.56 -29.82 -11.35
C HIS A 1117 40.72 -28.33 -10.96
N PRO A 1118 41.18 -27.99 -9.73
CA PRO A 1118 41.11 -26.62 -9.21
C PRO A 1118 42.13 -25.67 -9.83
N LEU A 1119 43.20 -26.19 -10.45
CA LEU A 1119 44.35 -25.35 -10.81
C LEU A 1119 44.06 -24.36 -11.95
N ALA A 1120 43.06 -24.62 -12.79
CA ALA A 1120 42.61 -23.64 -13.77
C ALA A 1120 42.02 -22.40 -13.10
N ALA A 1121 41.24 -22.58 -12.02
CA ALA A 1121 40.73 -21.47 -11.23
C ALA A 1121 41.84 -20.78 -10.43
N THR A 1122 42.88 -21.49 -10.00
CA THR A 1122 44.03 -20.85 -9.33
C THR A 1122 44.89 -20.03 -10.29
N ASP A 1123 45.00 -20.46 -11.55
CA ASP A 1123 45.71 -19.71 -12.59
C ASP A 1123 44.97 -18.40 -12.95
N LEU A 1124 43.63 -18.34 -12.73
CA LEU A 1124 42.84 -17.10 -12.88
C LEU A 1124 43.20 -16.02 -11.86
N TYR A 1125 43.86 -16.31 -10.74
CA TYR A 1125 44.15 -15.29 -9.72
C TYR A 1125 44.92 -14.11 -10.30
N GLN A 1126 45.91 -14.40 -11.16
CA GLN A 1126 46.67 -13.36 -11.85
C GLN A 1126 45.83 -12.66 -12.92
N VAL A 1127 44.90 -13.37 -13.59
CA VAL A 1127 43.98 -12.73 -14.55
C VAL A 1127 43.10 -11.72 -13.83
N LEU A 1128 42.55 -12.07 -12.66
CA LEU A 1128 41.70 -11.19 -11.86
C LEU A 1128 42.48 -9.95 -11.36
N ASP A 1129 43.70 -10.15 -10.85
CA ASP A 1129 44.58 -9.07 -10.39
C ASP A 1129 44.97 -8.11 -11.54
N THR A 1130 45.31 -8.68 -12.71
CA THR A 1130 45.68 -7.89 -13.91
C THR A 1130 44.49 -7.16 -14.52
N SER A 1131 43.26 -7.57 -14.19
CA SER A 1131 42.03 -6.99 -14.74
C SER A 1131 41.42 -5.91 -13.84
N ASP A 1132 42.15 -5.46 -12.81
CA ASP A 1132 41.71 -4.47 -11.83
C ASP A 1132 40.38 -4.85 -11.15
N LEU A 1133 40.12 -6.14 -10.95
CA LEU A 1133 38.94 -6.59 -10.23
C LEU A 1133 39.06 -6.15 -8.76
N PRO A 1134 38.08 -5.40 -8.20
CA PRO A 1134 38.15 -4.99 -6.81
C PRO A 1134 38.21 -6.19 -5.86
N GLY A 1135 39.03 -6.07 -4.82
CA GLY A 1135 39.18 -7.13 -3.82
C GLY A 1135 37.84 -7.47 -3.18
N GLY A 1136 37.51 -8.76 -3.11
CA GLY A 1136 36.27 -9.26 -2.51
C GLY A 1136 35.13 -9.48 -3.50
N VAL A 1137 35.19 -8.96 -4.74
CA VAL A 1137 34.14 -9.21 -5.75
C VAL A 1137 34.10 -10.67 -6.19
N VAL A 1138 35.27 -11.29 -6.39
CA VAL A 1138 35.42 -12.72 -6.60
C VAL A 1138 36.40 -13.25 -5.57
N ASN A 1139 35.95 -14.20 -4.75
CA ASN A 1139 36.77 -14.94 -3.80
C ASN A 1139 36.75 -16.42 -4.21
N ILE A 1140 37.90 -17.06 -4.27
CA ILE A 1140 38.05 -18.45 -4.73
C ILE A 1140 38.66 -19.28 -3.61
N VAL A 1141 37.89 -20.25 -3.12
CA VAL A 1141 38.31 -21.16 -2.05
C VAL A 1141 38.36 -22.58 -2.59
N THR A 1142 39.57 -23.12 -2.77
CA THR A 1142 39.79 -24.52 -3.18
C THR A 1142 39.73 -25.43 -1.95
N GLY A 1143 39.29 -26.68 -2.12
CA GLY A 1143 39.25 -27.67 -1.05
C GLY A 1143 38.20 -28.74 -1.29
N ASP A 1144 37.74 -29.36 -0.21
CA ASP A 1144 36.58 -30.27 -0.27
C ASP A 1144 35.28 -29.49 -0.53
N ARG A 1145 34.66 -29.74 -1.69
CA ARG A 1145 33.51 -28.97 -2.18
C ARG A 1145 32.36 -29.04 -1.21
N ASP A 1146 31.99 -30.23 -0.75
CA ASP A 1146 30.78 -30.42 0.05
C ASP A 1146 30.98 -29.89 1.48
N HIS A 1147 32.19 -30.01 2.04
CA HIS A 1147 32.57 -29.38 3.31
C HIS A 1147 32.45 -27.85 3.28
N LEU A 1148 33.00 -27.24 2.24
CA LEU A 1148 32.98 -25.80 2.05
C LEU A 1148 31.57 -25.31 1.71
N THR A 1149 30.83 -26.07 0.90
CA THR A 1149 29.43 -25.80 0.54
C THR A 1149 28.55 -25.80 1.78
N ARG A 1150 28.70 -26.79 2.67
CA ARG A 1150 27.96 -26.84 3.94
C ARG A 1150 28.15 -25.55 4.74
N THR A 1151 29.39 -25.09 4.84
CA THR A 1151 29.70 -23.85 5.56
C THR A 1151 29.04 -22.64 4.89
N LEU A 1152 29.09 -22.54 3.55
CA LEU A 1152 28.49 -21.44 2.80
C LEU A 1152 26.96 -21.40 2.92
N VAL A 1153 26.30 -22.54 2.77
CA VAL A 1153 24.84 -22.61 2.77
C VAL A 1153 24.24 -22.39 4.16
N GLU A 1154 24.97 -22.72 5.23
CA GLU A 1154 24.59 -22.44 6.62
C GLU A 1154 24.94 -21.01 7.06
N HIS A 1155 25.68 -20.24 6.25
CA HIS A 1155 26.08 -18.89 6.59
C HIS A 1155 24.89 -17.92 6.47
N ASP A 1156 24.62 -17.13 7.51
CA ASP A 1156 23.50 -16.17 7.52
C ASP A 1156 23.74 -14.97 6.60
N ASP A 1157 25.00 -14.57 6.42
CA ASP A 1157 25.42 -13.47 5.54
C ASP A 1157 25.64 -13.88 4.06
N VAL A 1158 25.10 -15.02 3.63
CA VAL A 1158 25.05 -15.42 2.21
C VAL A 1158 23.61 -15.32 1.70
N ASP A 1159 23.39 -14.59 0.61
CA ASP A 1159 22.06 -14.27 0.10
C ASP A 1159 21.52 -15.33 -0.89
N ALA A 1160 22.42 -16.04 -1.58
CA ALA A 1160 22.07 -17.17 -2.44
C ALA A 1160 23.17 -18.22 -2.54
N MET A 1161 22.77 -19.47 -2.81
CA MET A 1161 23.67 -20.59 -3.05
C MET A 1161 23.38 -21.25 -4.40
N TRP A 1162 24.40 -21.32 -5.25
CA TRP A 1162 24.36 -22.08 -6.51
C TRP A 1162 25.20 -23.34 -6.37
N TYR A 1163 24.60 -24.51 -6.54
CA TYR A 1163 25.28 -25.78 -6.33
C TYR A 1163 25.18 -26.67 -7.57
N PHE A 1164 26.30 -26.81 -8.27
CA PHE A 1164 26.47 -27.73 -9.38
C PHE A 1164 27.52 -28.76 -8.99
N GLY A 1165 27.13 -29.69 -8.10
CA GLY A 1165 27.97 -30.80 -7.69
C GLY A 1165 28.31 -31.79 -8.82
N PRO A 1166 28.94 -32.93 -8.51
CA PRO A 1166 29.31 -33.93 -9.49
C PRO A 1166 28.05 -34.65 -9.99
N ARG A 1167 28.16 -35.35 -11.11
CA ARG A 1167 27.02 -36.09 -11.66
C ARG A 1167 26.66 -37.30 -10.79
N GLY A 1168 25.39 -37.68 -10.82
CA GLY A 1168 24.87 -38.85 -10.12
C GLY A 1168 24.50 -38.59 -8.67
N GLU A 1169 24.47 -39.67 -7.88
CA GLU A 1169 23.92 -39.70 -6.52
C GLU A 1169 24.59 -38.71 -5.56
N GLU A 1170 25.91 -38.51 -5.67
CA GLU A 1170 26.64 -37.55 -4.82
C GLU A 1170 26.17 -36.10 -5.05
N GLY A 1171 25.98 -35.68 -6.30
CA GLY A 1171 25.45 -34.34 -6.61
C GLY A 1171 23.98 -34.17 -6.29
N ALA A 1172 23.18 -35.23 -6.44
CA ALA A 1172 21.80 -35.26 -6.00
C ALA A 1172 21.70 -35.08 -4.48
N ARG A 1173 22.51 -35.82 -3.72
CA ARG A 1173 22.62 -35.71 -2.26
C ARG A 1173 23.05 -34.30 -1.84
N GLY A 1174 24.08 -33.74 -2.47
CA GLY A 1174 24.54 -32.37 -2.19
C GLY A 1174 23.49 -31.32 -2.50
N SER A 1175 22.71 -31.48 -3.58
CA SER A 1175 21.61 -30.58 -3.92
C SER A 1175 20.52 -30.59 -2.84
N ARG A 1176 20.14 -31.79 -2.35
CA ARG A 1176 19.21 -31.94 -1.24
C ARG A 1176 19.70 -31.23 0.03
N GLU A 1177 20.96 -31.45 0.41
CA GLU A 1177 21.52 -30.85 1.62
C GLU A 1177 21.61 -29.32 1.53
N VAL A 1178 21.99 -28.79 0.36
CA VAL A 1178 21.98 -27.34 0.10
C VAL A 1178 20.57 -26.76 0.25
N GLU A 1179 19.58 -27.36 -0.39
CA GLU A 1179 18.20 -26.89 -0.29
C GLU A 1179 17.66 -26.97 1.15
N ALA A 1180 17.89 -28.06 1.86
CA ALA A 1180 17.40 -28.22 3.23
C ALA A 1180 18.05 -27.22 4.20
N ARG A 1181 19.37 -27.00 4.09
CA ARG A 1181 20.13 -26.08 4.97
C ARG A 1181 19.92 -24.61 4.62
N SER A 1182 19.45 -24.30 3.41
CA SER A 1182 19.08 -22.93 3.00
C SER A 1182 17.93 -22.33 3.82
N ALA A 1183 17.13 -23.17 4.48
CA ALA A 1183 16.01 -22.76 5.34
C ALA A 1183 16.44 -21.95 6.58
N THR A 1184 17.74 -21.85 6.87
CA THR A 1184 18.28 -21.03 7.97
C THR A 1184 17.85 -19.56 7.86
N ASN A 1185 18.27 -18.89 6.78
CA ASN A 1185 17.94 -17.50 6.46
C ASN A 1185 17.04 -17.36 5.22
N MET A 1186 16.47 -18.47 4.73
CA MET A 1186 15.65 -18.54 3.51
C MET A 1186 16.36 -18.05 2.23
N LYS A 1187 17.70 -18.17 2.17
CA LYS A 1187 18.48 -17.83 0.97
C LYS A 1187 17.99 -18.59 -0.26
N ARG A 1188 18.09 -17.95 -1.43
CA ARG A 1188 17.73 -18.58 -2.70
C ARG A 1188 18.72 -19.70 -3.05
N THR A 1189 18.20 -20.78 -3.64
CA THR A 1189 19.02 -21.91 -4.10
C THR A 1189 18.81 -22.18 -5.58
N TRP A 1190 19.90 -22.41 -6.31
CA TRP A 1190 19.86 -22.93 -7.68
C TRP A 1190 20.78 -24.14 -7.77
N VAL A 1191 20.20 -25.33 -7.94
CA VAL A 1191 20.93 -26.59 -7.80
C VAL A 1191 20.79 -27.48 -9.03
N GLY A 1192 21.83 -28.30 -9.29
CA GLY A 1192 21.93 -29.18 -10.45
C GLY A 1192 21.33 -30.58 -10.28
N TYR A 1193 20.95 -31.00 -9.07
CA TYR A 1193 20.38 -32.32 -8.77
C TYR A 1193 21.24 -33.53 -9.22
N GLY A 1194 22.54 -33.33 -9.45
CA GLY A 1194 23.42 -34.36 -9.99
C GLY A 1194 23.20 -34.66 -11.48
N GLU A 1195 22.39 -33.86 -12.17
CA GLU A 1195 22.18 -33.97 -13.61
C GLU A 1195 23.33 -33.31 -14.39
N GLY A 1196 23.63 -33.85 -15.58
CA GLY A 1196 24.62 -33.24 -16.47
C GLY A 1196 24.07 -31.99 -17.14
N ARG A 1197 24.88 -30.93 -17.20
CA ARG A 1197 24.60 -29.70 -17.96
C ARG A 1197 25.63 -29.54 -19.09
N ASP A 1198 25.18 -29.21 -20.30
CA ASP A 1198 26.08 -28.88 -21.40
C ASP A 1198 26.56 -27.43 -21.31
N TRP A 1199 27.66 -27.20 -20.61
CA TRP A 1199 28.28 -25.88 -20.47
C TRP A 1199 28.76 -25.27 -21.79
N ALA A 1200 28.94 -26.08 -22.83
CA ALA A 1200 29.33 -25.60 -24.16
C ALA A 1200 28.14 -25.14 -25.01
N SER A 1201 26.91 -25.49 -24.62
CA SER A 1201 25.66 -25.06 -25.26
C SER A 1201 25.34 -23.60 -24.90
N GLU A 1202 24.81 -22.84 -25.86
CA GLU A 1202 24.25 -21.50 -25.60
C GLU A 1202 22.91 -21.60 -24.84
N GLU A 1203 22.17 -22.69 -25.02
CA GLU A 1203 20.85 -22.85 -24.39
C GLU A 1203 20.97 -23.27 -22.91
N GLU A 1204 21.98 -24.07 -22.58
CA GLU A 1204 22.23 -24.57 -21.23
C GLU A 1204 23.37 -23.82 -20.51
N GLY A 1205 24.49 -23.57 -21.17
CA GLY A 1205 25.67 -22.95 -20.56
C GLY A 1205 25.68 -21.42 -20.59
N GLU A 1206 24.69 -20.79 -21.24
CA GLU A 1206 24.52 -19.34 -21.36
C GLU A 1206 23.06 -18.95 -21.10
N GLY A 1207 22.78 -17.64 -21.06
CA GLY A 1207 21.47 -17.11 -21.38
C GLY A 1207 20.78 -16.39 -20.22
N ARG A 1208 19.48 -16.16 -20.40
CA ARG A 1208 18.69 -15.32 -19.49
C ARG A 1208 18.41 -15.99 -18.15
N GLU A 1209 18.55 -17.31 -18.03
CA GLU A 1209 18.39 -18.02 -16.75
C GLU A 1209 19.43 -17.54 -15.72
N PHE A 1210 20.71 -17.53 -16.08
CA PHE A 1210 21.80 -17.04 -15.23
C PHE A 1210 21.57 -15.60 -14.76
N LEU A 1211 21.08 -14.74 -15.65
CA LEU A 1211 20.79 -13.33 -15.32
C LEU A 1211 19.61 -13.19 -14.36
N ARG A 1212 18.59 -14.05 -14.45
CA ARG A 1212 17.47 -14.08 -13.49
C ARG A 1212 17.91 -14.60 -12.13
N GLU A 1213 18.78 -15.61 -12.11
CA GLU A 1213 19.32 -16.12 -10.84
C GLU A 1213 20.23 -15.10 -10.15
N ALA A 1214 20.91 -14.25 -10.93
CA ALA A 1214 21.80 -13.21 -10.43
C ALA A 1214 21.11 -11.91 -9.99
N VAL A 1215 19.78 -11.78 -10.12
CA VAL A 1215 19.05 -10.57 -9.72
C VAL A 1215 17.80 -10.89 -8.91
N GLN A 1216 17.30 -9.88 -8.20
CA GLN A 1216 15.96 -9.84 -7.63
C GLN A 1216 15.19 -8.65 -8.19
N VAL A 1217 13.86 -8.75 -8.24
CA VAL A 1217 13.01 -7.68 -8.79
C VAL A 1217 12.42 -6.86 -7.65
N LYS A 1218 12.64 -5.56 -7.70
CA LYS A 1218 11.98 -4.56 -6.85
C LYS A 1218 11.03 -3.72 -7.70
N ASN A 1219 9.76 -3.68 -7.35
CA ASN A 1219 8.77 -2.83 -8.02
C ASN A 1219 8.62 -1.51 -7.26
N ILE A 1220 9.06 -0.41 -7.87
CA ILE A 1220 8.96 0.93 -7.30
C ILE A 1220 7.77 1.65 -7.94
N TRP A 1221 6.77 1.95 -7.13
CA TRP A 1221 5.56 2.66 -7.53
C TRP A 1221 5.72 4.15 -7.31
N ILE A 1222 5.59 4.92 -8.39
CA ILE A 1222 5.70 6.37 -8.43
C ILE A 1222 4.38 6.91 -8.99
N PRO A 1223 3.32 6.97 -8.17
CA PRO A 1223 2.03 7.49 -8.61
C PRO A 1223 2.18 8.97 -8.96
N THR A 1224 1.52 9.39 -10.03
CA THR A 1224 1.43 10.81 -10.41
C THR A 1224 -0.02 11.27 -10.27
N GLY A 1225 -0.24 12.48 -9.75
CA GLY A 1225 -1.55 13.12 -9.83
C GLY A 1225 -1.91 13.36 -11.30
N VAL A 1226 -3.10 12.94 -11.72
CA VAL A 1226 -3.66 13.25 -13.05
C VAL A 1226 -4.16 14.69 -13.05
#